data_AF-A0AAV5K5V0-F1
#
_entry.id   AF-A0AAV5K5V0-F1
#
_cell.length_a   1.000
_cell.length_b   1.000
_cell.length_c   1.000
_cell.angle_alpha   90.00
_cell.angle_beta   90.00
_cell.angle_gamma   90.00
#
_symmetry.space_group_name_H-M   'P 1'
#
loop_
_entity.id
_entity.type
_entity.pdbx_description
1 polymer ?
#
loop_
_entity_poly.entity_id
_entity_poly.type
_entity_poly.pdbx_seq_one_letter_code
_entity_poly.pdbx_strand_id
1 'polypeptide(L)'
;MGWNECLLALIPKVSSPESLHQFRPIGLCNTSYKIISKILVKRIKPFMDNLVSPCQASFIPGRKSSDNVIILQEVVYAFSKRAGREGDFIVKIDLEKAYDRLEWSFIRKTLIFFNFPRDFINLIMSCICTTSCSVLLNGERTDDFLPSWGIRQRDPLSPYIFVLCLEFLSLTMNKGLSMGLWKGSKVGRRGPTLSHLFFADDLVFIGKATLDNCAFLKYVLDFFCYRSSQKINQDKSKILFSKNVNQDRREAICNILGFSQTESLGKYLGIPISSKKARKQDYAFIIDKVRNKLDGWKAKFFSLAGWNVLNQVTVPKHLGGLGIRSYKEANLVAMAKLNWQLFTDKEKLWCKVIVSKYNIGSRPRTLPAHGSPILRYIRKRNPLFLQGIKWIPIDGSDILFWFDCWASDYPLVSKFYGPLLSNDVNLTLANVFPQGKRNLDIISQPLDKDTLETIKATPFSFSRHGRDSFAWKGSSNGQFSSMSCSHLMSSCPQVFPIWNYFFRDDFQLPQTDTSFFDWIQRNCTKKSYALTIPAPWGSLFFFVLWTIWIHKNKKVYCDQDFDPNVIYRFIRERIFEFLSVLPSPKFGNHSSTQKLVKWDKPPAGSFKLNTDGSVINNPGLATSGGLIRDHRGCWIRGFSRKIGIASSLAAEICGIRDGLLLAKQLDIQSLIVEVDSFIAFQLLSTGTDHHHPLCSLISNCRALVVDLPHVHLQHVYREGNMCADRLAAMAHSQQEDFVILEGCPSTLFMEKDLLLYRSFKHVPICITTGRIARDGV
;
A
#
# COMPACT_ATOMS: atom_id res chain seq x y z
N MET A 1 -20.91 -39.53 19.29
CA MET A 1 -19.93 -38.74 20.06
C MET A 1 -20.62 -38.10 21.25
N GLY A 2 -20.21 -38.44 22.47
CA GLY A 2 -20.47 -37.65 23.67
C GLY A 2 -20.06 -36.19 23.50
N TRP A 3 -20.66 -35.32 24.32
CA TRP A 3 -20.59 -33.87 24.12
C TRP A 3 -19.16 -33.30 24.22
N ASN A 4 -18.25 -33.97 24.94
CA ASN A 4 -16.84 -33.58 25.10
C ASN A 4 -15.83 -34.57 24.46
N GLU A 5 -16.22 -35.26 23.40
CA GLU A 5 -15.29 -36.08 22.61
C GLU A 5 -14.44 -35.23 21.63
N CYS A 6 -13.23 -35.70 21.35
CA CYS A 6 -12.26 -35.05 20.47
C CYS A 6 -11.55 -36.04 19.56
N LEU A 7 -11.61 -35.85 18.24
CA LEU A 7 -10.78 -36.62 17.31
C LEU A 7 -9.45 -35.90 17.06
N LEU A 8 -8.33 -36.58 17.22
CA LEU A 8 -6.99 -36.05 16.97
C LEU A 8 -6.54 -36.38 15.55
N ALA A 9 -6.52 -35.36 14.69
CA ALA A 9 -5.96 -35.46 13.34
C ALA A 9 -4.49 -35.03 13.33
N LEU A 10 -3.63 -35.81 12.67
CA LEU A 10 -2.20 -35.51 12.55
C LEU A 10 -1.91 -34.74 11.26
N ILE A 11 -1.51 -33.47 11.37
CA ILE A 11 -1.11 -32.66 10.21
C ILE A 11 0.42 -32.64 10.07
N PRO A 12 0.98 -32.98 8.90
CA PRO A 12 2.43 -32.96 8.69
C PRO A 12 2.98 -31.52 8.75
N LYS A 13 4.11 -31.33 9.45
CA LYS A 13 4.85 -30.05 9.53
C LYS A 13 5.85 -29.90 8.39
N VAL A 14 6.28 -31.01 7.81
CA VAL A 14 7.26 -31.11 6.71
C VAL A 14 6.66 -31.91 5.56
N SER A 15 7.25 -31.83 4.36
CA SER A 15 6.73 -32.51 3.15
C SER A 15 6.69 -34.03 3.28
N SER A 16 7.72 -34.60 3.90
CA SER A 16 7.88 -36.05 4.06
C SER A 16 8.14 -36.35 5.53
N PRO A 17 7.09 -36.53 6.35
CA PRO A 17 7.26 -36.83 7.76
C PRO A 17 7.60 -38.32 7.98
N GLU A 18 8.70 -38.58 8.68
CA GLU A 18 9.21 -39.91 9.04
C GLU A 18 9.03 -40.21 10.54
N SER A 19 8.67 -39.21 11.35
CA SER A 19 8.47 -39.37 12.79
C SER A 19 7.27 -38.59 13.34
N LEU A 20 6.70 -39.06 14.45
CA LEU A 20 5.55 -38.41 15.12
C LEU A 20 5.82 -36.94 15.52
N HIS A 21 7.07 -36.58 15.82
CA HIS A 21 7.45 -35.20 16.17
C HIS A 21 7.29 -34.22 15.00
N GLN A 22 7.34 -34.72 13.77
CA GLN A 22 7.12 -33.96 12.55
C GLN A 22 5.62 -33.78 12.23
N PHE A 23 4.72 -34.34 13.03
CA PHE A 23 3.28 -34.05 12.96
C PHE A 23 2.85 -33.02 14.02
N ARG A 24 1.81 -32.27 13.69
CA ARG A 24 1.06 -31.41 14.61
C ARG A 24 -0.30 -32.06 14.87
N PRO A 25 -0.58 -32.50 16.10
CA PRO A 25 -1.90 -33.01 16.45
C PRO A 25 -2.91 -31.86 16.49
N ILE A 26 -4.10 -32.10 15.95
CA ILE A 26 -5.19 -31.14 15.92
C ILE A 26 -6.44 -31.77 16.49
N GLY A 27 -6.99 -31.14 17.53
CA GLY A 27 -8.25 -31.57 18.13
C GLY A 27 -9.45 -31.11 17.30
N LEU A 28 -10.17 -32.07 16.75
CA LEU A 28 -11.47 -31.88 16.12
C LEU A 28 -12.56 -32.07 17.17
N CYS A 29 -12.94 -30.97 17.82
CA CYS A 29 -14.00 -30.99 18.83
C CYS A 29 -15.39 -30.91 18.18
N ASN A 30 -16.38 -31.49 18.87
CA ASN A 30 -17.80 -31.37 18.56
C ASN A 30 -18.25 -29.89 18.44
N THR A 31 -19.16 -29.61 17.52
CA THR A 31 -19.79 -28.30 17.34
C THR A 31 -20.46 -27.80 18.62
N SER A 32 -21.19 -28.64 19.35
CA SER A 32 -21.85 -28.28 20.60
C SER A 32 -20.83 -27.82 21.66
N TYR A 33 -19.72 -28.56 21.80
CA TYR A 33 -18.60 -28.14 22.66
C TYR A 33 -18.02 -26.79 22.22
N LYS A 34 -17.80 -26.58 20.92
CA LYS A 34 -17.27 -25.30 20.40
C LYS A 34 -18.18 -24.13 20.70
N ILE A 35 -19.50 -24.33 20.76
CA ILE A 35 -20.46 -23.29 21.17
C ILE A 35 -20.22 -22.94 22.65
N ILE A 36 -20.15 -23.93 23.53
CA ILE A 36 -19.88 -23.74 24.97
C ILE A 36 -18.55 -23.02 25.18
N SER A 37 -17.47 -23.53 24.57
CA SER A 37 -16.13 -22.94 24.62
C SER A 37 -16.13 -21.48 24.14
N LYS A 38 -16.84 -21.16 23.05
CA LYS A 38 -16.99 -19.77 22.58
C LYS A 38 -17.76 -18.88 23.57
N ILE A 39 -18.79 -19.38 24.24
CA ILE A 39 -19.53 -18.65 25.27
C ILE A 39 -18.60 -18.31 26.43
N LEU A 40 -17.79 -19.27 26.89
CA LEU A 40 -16.78 -19.05 27.94
C LEU A 40 -15.76 -17.99 27.52
N VAL A 41 -15.23 -18.09 26.30
CA VAL A 41 -14.31 -17.09 25.74
C VAL A 41 -14.94 -15.70 25.67
N LYS A 42 -16.20 -15.59 25.25
CA LYS A 42 -16.91 -14.30 25.19
C LYS A 42 -17.00 -13.63 26.56
N ARG A 43 -17.06 -14.42 27.65
CA ARG A 43 -17.04 -13.94 29.04
C ARG A 43 -15.63 -13.58 29.53
N ILE A 44 -14.59 -14.30 29.14
CA ILE A 44 -13.20 -14.04 29.56
C ILE A 44 -12.59 -12.83 28.81
N LYS A 45 -12.82 -12.77 27.49
CA LYS A 45 -12.15 -11.85 26.56
C LYS A 45 -12.18 -10.36 26.99
N PRO A 46 -13.27 -9.80 27.53
CA PRO A 46 -13.31 -8.39 27.95
C PRO A 46 -12.33 -8.06 29.09
N PHE A 47 -12.00 -9.02 29.95
CA PHE A 47 -11.14 -8.81 31.11
C PHE A 47 -9.65 -9.04 30.82
N MET A 48 -9.34 -9.68 29.69
CA MET A 48 -7.98 -10.08 29.36
C MET A 48 -6.97 -8.94 29.39
N ASP A 49 -7.33 -7.74 28.91
CA ASP A 49 -6.40 -6.60 28.88
C ASP A 49 -5.96 -6.15 30.28
N ASN A 50 -6.82 -6.34 31.29
CA ASN A 50 -6.53 -6.03 32.70
C ASN A 50 -5.80 -7.16 33.43
N LEU A 51 -6.01 -8.42 32.99
CA LEU A 51 -5.43 -9.60 33.63
C LEU A 51 -3.99 -9.87 33.16
N VAL A 52 -3.64 -9.45 31.94
CA VAL A 52 -2.33 -9.75 31.34
C VAL A 52 -1.47 -8.52 31.09
N SER A 53 -0.21 -8.64 31.44
CA SER A 53 0.84 -7.64 31.25
C SER A 53 0.89 -7.13 29.82
N PRO A 54 1.17 -5.84 29.58
CA PRO A 54 1.37 -5.27 28.25
C PRO A 54 2.46 -5.96 27.42
N CYS A 55 3.34 -6.75 28.05
CA CYS A 55 4.38 -7.53 27.38
C CYS A 55 3.85 -8.81 26.71
N GLN A 56 2.59 -9.20 26.94
CA GLN A 56 1.91 -10.30 26.25
C GLN A 56 0.99 -9.76 25.16
N ALA A 57 1.34 -10.03 23.90
CA ALA A 57 0.60 -9.49 22.75
C ALA A 57 -0.33 -10.50 22.07
N SER A 58 -0.33 -11.78 22.47
CA SER A 58 -1.10 -12.83 21.81
C SER A 58 -2.51 -12.98 22.37
N PHE A 59 -3.50 -13.16 21.48
CA PHE A 59 -4.92 -13.38 21.79
C PHE A 59 -5.64 -12.27 22.59
N ILE A 60 -4.98 -11.13 22.82
CA ILE A 60 -5.56 -9.96 23.50
C ILE A 60 -6.15 -8.98 22.48
N PRO A 61 -7.42 -8.54 22.63
CA PRO A 61 -7.99 -7.53 21.75
C PRO A 61 -7.14 -6.26 21.69
N GLY A 62 -6.92 -5.71 20.49
CA GLY A 62 -6.18 -4.46 20.31
C GLY A 62 -4.66 -4.57 20.32
N ARG A 63 -4.09 -5.69 20.80
CA ARG A 63 -2.65 -6.00 20.73
C ARG A 63 -2.33 -6.81 19.48
N LYS A 64 -1.18 -6.58 18.85
CA LYS A 64 -0.79 -7.23 17.59
C LYS A 64 0.62 -7.80 17.66
N SER A 65 0.88 -8.87 16.91
CA SER A 65 2.23 -9.43 16.72
C SER A 65 3.23 -8.41 16.17
N SER A 66 2.77 -7.49 15.31
CA SER A 66 3.58 -6.40 14.76
C SER A 66 4.20 -5.52 15.85
N ASP A 67 3.52 -5.36 16.99
CA ASP A 67 3.96 -4.48 18.07
C ASP A 67 5.24 -5.05 18.72
N ASN A 68 5.25 -6.35 19.03
CA ASN A 68 6.45 -7.05 19.53
C ASN A 68 7.58 -7.07 18.49
N VAL A 69 7.25 -7.26 17.21
CA VAL A 69 8.26 -7.24 16.14
C VAL A 69 8.94 -5.88 16.05
N ILE A 70 8.18 -4.78 16.15
CA ILE A 70 8.73 -3.42 16.16
C ILE A 70 9.69 -3.24 17.34
N ILE A 71 9.25 -3.60 18.56
CA ILE A 71 10.10 -3.47 19.77
C ILE A 71 11.38 -4.31 19.61
N LEU A 72 11.25 -5.57 19.22
CA LEU A 72 12.40 -6.47 19.12
C LEU A 72 13.42 -6.01 18.07
N GLN A 73 12.95 -5.52 16.91
CA GLN A 73 13.81 -4.91 15.90
C GLN A 73 14.56 -3.67 16.44
N GLU A 74 13.89 -2.84 17.23
CA GLU A 74 14.53 -1.68 17.86
C GLU A 74 15.57 -2.05 18.90
N VAL A 75 15.34 -3.11 19.67
CA VAL A 75 16.28 -3.67 20.65
C VAL A 75 17.51 -4.21 19.92
N VAL A 76 17.32 -5.06 18.90
CA VAL A 76 18.42 -5.63 18.09
C VAL A 76 19.23 -4.52 17.39
N TYR A 77 18.56 -3.50 16.86
CA TYR A 77 19.24 -2.33 16.30
C TYR A 77 20.09 -1.61 17.36
N ALA A 78 19.55 -1.36 18.56
CA ALA A 78 20.30 -0.71 19.64
C ALA A 78 21.48 -1.56 20.13
N PHE A 79 21.32 -2.88 20.20
CA PHE A 79 22.37 -3.81 20.62
C PHE A 79 23.55 -3.83 19.65
N SER A 80 23.28 -3.69 18.35
CA SER A 80 24.33 -3.57 17.32
C SER A 80 25.15 -2.29 17.41
N LYS A 81 24.62 -1.26 18.09
CA LYS A 81 25.25 0.05 18.30
C LYS A 81 25.73 0.26 19.73
N ARG A 82 25.54 -0.72 20.62
CA ARG A 82 25.86 -0.61 22.05
C ARG A 82 27.38 -0.57 22.23
N ALA A 83 27.83 0.32 23.11
CA ALA A 83 29.21 0.49 23.53
C ALA A 83 29.26 0.66 25.05
N GLY A 84 30.44 0.47 25.65
CA GLY A 84 30.68 0.56 27.09
C GLY A 84 30.87 -0.80 27.77
N ARG A 85 31.11 -0.78 29.09
CA ARG A 85 31.48 -1.96 29.89
C ARG A 85 30.33 -2.94 30.15
N GLU A 86 29.10 -2.44 30.18
CA GLU A 86 27.92 -3.27 30.41
C GLU A 86 27.20 -3.57 29.08
N GLY A 87 27.20 -4.85 28.70
CA GLY A 87 26.41 -5.33 27.57
C GLY A 87 25.04 -5.87 27.98
N ASP A 88 24.27 -6.25 26.98
CA ASP A 88 22.90 -6.73 27.09
C ASP A 88 22.75 -8.05 26.31
N PHE A 89 21.72 -8.85 26.62
CA PHE A 89 21.36 -10.04 25.85
C PHE A 89 19.85 -10.09 25.57
N ILE A 90 19.51 -10.90 24.57
CA ILE A 90 18.17 -11.38 24.27
C ILE A 90 18.20 -12.90 24.34
N VAL A 91 17.34 -13.50 25.17
CA VAL A 91 17.15 -14.96 25.20
C VAL A 91 15.79 -15.26 24.58
N LYS A 92 15.79 -15.97 23.46
CA LYS A 92 14.57 -16.51 22.84
C LYS A 92 14.42 -17.95 23.28
N ILE A 93 13.29 -18.27 23.90
CA ILE A 93 12.95 -19.61 24.38
C ILE A 93 11.93 -20.26 23.44
N ASP A 94 12.14 -21.52 23.12
CA ASP A 94 11.20 -22.39 22.39
C ASP A 94 10.68 -23.47 23.33
N LEU A 95 9.36 -23.62 23.44
CA LEU A 95 8.74 -24.64 24.30
C LEU A 95 8.43 -25.91 23.49
N GLU A 96 8.77 -27.07 24.04
CA GLU A 96 8.40 -28.36 23.45
C GLU A 96 6.89 -28.60 23.59
N LYS A 97 6.17 -28.77 22.47
CA LYS A 97 4.75 -29.18 22.47
C LYS A 97 3.90 -28.38 23.47
N ALA A 98 3.98 -27.05 23.41
CA ALA A 98 3.50 -26.16 24.47
C ALA A 98 2.05 -26.39 24.92
N TYR A 99 1.13 -26.74 24.02
CA TYR A 99 -0.27 -27.04 24.37
C TYR A 99 -0.41 -28.42 25.02
N ASP A 100 0.37 -29.40 24.55
CA ASP A 100 0.21 -30.81 24.87
C ASP A 100 0.85 -31.19 26.22
N ARG A 101 1.64 -30.29 26.83
CA ARG A 101 2.35 -30.51 28.11
C ARG A 101 1.71 -29.88 29.34
N LEU A 102 0.78 -28.94 29.15
CA LEU A 102 0.33 -28.07 30.24
C LEU A 102 -0.44 -28.85 31.31
N GLU A 103 0.05 -28.80 32.55
CA GLU A 103 -0.51 -29.56 33.67
C GLU A 103 -1.85 -28.98 34.16
N TRP A 104 -2.84 -29.85 34.39
CA TRP A 104 -4.21 -29.40 34.71
C TRP A 104 -4.34 -28.77 36.11
N SER A 105 -3.60 -29.23 37.12
CA SER A 105 -3.66 -28.59 38.44
C SER A 105 -3.06 -27.18 38.40
N PHE A 106 -2.02 -26.96 37.59
CA PHE A 106 -1.47 -25.64 37.33
C PHE A 106 -2.51 -24.71 36.70
N ILE A 107 -3.25 -25.17 35.68
CA ILE A 107 -4.35 -24.39 35.08
C ILE A 107 -5.37 -23.98 36.15
N ARG A 108 -5.83 -24.93 36.96
CA ARG A 108 -6.80 -24.63 38.04
C ARG A 108 -6.25 -23.59 39.01
N LYS A 109 -4.98 -23.75 39.44
CA LYS A 109 -4.30 -22.80 40.34
C LYS A 109 -4.15 -21.41 39.70
N THR A 110 -3.86 -21.33 38.40
CA THR A 110 -3.81 -20.07 37.64
C THR A 110 -5.17 -19.38 37.62
N LEU A 111 -6.25 -20.10 37.36
CA LEU A 111 -7.60 -19.53 37.35
C LEU A 111 -8.03 -19.03 38.74
N ILE A 112 -7.66 -19.75 39.80
CA ILE A 112 -7.87 -19.32 41.19
C ILE A 112 -7.05 -18.05 41.48
N PHE A 113 -5.79 -18.01 41.05
CA PHE A 113 -4.91 -16.85 41.24
C PHE A 113 -5.46 -15.57 40.60
N PHE A 114 -6.03 -15.68 39.40
CA PHE A 114 -6.72 -14.56 38.74
C PHE A 114 -8.15 -14.30 39.27
N ASN A 115 -8.53 -14.95 40.37
CA ASN A 115 -9.78 -14.75 41.10
C ASN A 115 -11.04 -14.99 40.25
N PHE A 116 -11.02 -16.02 39.38
CA PHE A 116 -12.22 -16.43 38.66
C PHE A 116 -13.23 -17.09 39.63
N PRO A 117 -14.56 -16.91 39.43
CA PRO A 117 -15.57 -17.55 40.27
C PRO A 117 -15.46 -19.07 40.26
N ARG A 118 -15.63 -19.72 41.43
CA ARG A 118 -15.40 -21.16 41.59
C ARG A 118 -16.22 -22.02 40.62
N ASP A 119 -17.49 -21.68 40.39
CA ASP A 119 -18.34 -22.40 39.44
C ASP A 119 -17.87 -22.24 38.00
N PHE A 120 -17.37 -21.06 37.65
CA PHE A 120 -16.80 -20.78 36.34
C PHE A 120 -15.49 -21.55 36.12
N ILE A 121 -14.64 -21.64 37.16
CA ILE A 121 -13.44 -22.48 37.14
C ILE A 121 -13.84 -23.94 36.95
N ASN A 122 -14.82 -24.45 37.69
CA ASN A 122 -15.27 -25.83 37.57
C ASN A 122 -15.81 -26.15 36.17
N LEU A 123 -16.51 -25.20 35.54
CA LEU A 123 -16.98 -25.34 34.16
C LEU A 123 -15.82 -25.40 33.15
N ILE A 124 -14.83 -24.50 33.28
CA ILE A 124 -13.62 -24.53 32.45
C ILE A 124 -12.87 -25.85 32.64
N MET A 125 -12.67 -26.26 33.90
CA MET A 125 -11.95 -27.49 34.22
C MET A 125 -12.72 -28.72 33.75
N SER A 126 -14.06 -28.72 33.77
CA SER A 126 -14.87 -29.78 33.18
C SER A 126 -14.62 -29.89 31.67
N CYS A 127 -14.62 -28.76 30.96
CA CYS A 127 -14.27 -28.72 29.54
C CYS A 127 -12.88 -29.33 29.27
N ILE A 128 -11.88 -29.03 30.10
CA ILE A 128 -10.51 -29.51 29.90
C ILE A 128 -10.35 -30.99 30.29
N CYS A 129 -10.78 -31.36 31.49
CA CYS A 129 -10.43 -32.63 32.13
C CYS A 129 -11.32 -33.82 31.76
N THR A 130 -12.56 -33.58 31.29
CA THR A 130 -13.51 -34.66 30.97
C THR A 130 -13.45 -35.09 29.51
N THR A 131 -12.43 -34.66 28.77
CA THR A 131 -12.30 -34.94 27.34
C THR A 131 -11.98 -36.42 27.11
N SER A 132 -12.68 -37.09 26.18
CA SER A 132 -12.23 -38.36 25.61
C SER A 132 -11.65 -38.11 24.21
N CYS A 133 -10.48 -38.69 23.93
CA CYS A 133 -9.75 -38.50 22.69
C CYS A 133 -9.58 -39.81 21.92
N SER A 134 -9.63 -39.76 20.60
CA SER A 134 -9.18 -40.86 19.74
C SER A 134 -8.40 -40.31 18.55
N VAL A 135 -7.40 -41.06 18.08
CA VAL A 135 -6.56 -40.64 16.96
C VAL A 135 -7.23 -41.01 15.65
N LEU A 136 -7.17 -40.12 14.66
CA LEU A 136 -7.53 -40.43 13.28
C LEU A 136 -6.29 -40.85 12.53
N LEU A 137 -6.23 -42.13 12.16
CA LEU A 137 -5.12 -42.75 11.45
C LEU A 137 -5.66 -43.28 10.11
N ASN A 138 -5.17 -42.72 9.01
CA ASN A 138 -5.62 -43.04 7.64
C ASN A 138 -7.14 -42.95 7.40
N GLY A 139 -7.83 -42.11 8.17
CA GLY A 139 -9.29 -41.93 8.06
C GLY A 139 -10.10 -42.79 9.04
N GLU A 140 -9.46 -43.73 9.72
CA GLU A 140 -10.09 -44.58 10.73
C GLU A 140 -9.83 -44.06 12.15
N ARG A 141 -10.82 -44.27 13.03
CA ARG A 141 -10.78 -43.87 14.44
C ARG A 141 -10.15 -45.01 15.25
N THR A 142 -9.11 -44.70 16.02
CA THR A 142 -8.55 -45.63 17.02
C THR A 142 -9.45 -45.74 18.25
N ASP A 143 -9.12 -46.64 19.16
CA ASP A 143 -9.73 -46.67 20.49
C ASP A 143 -9.60 -45.34 21.23
N ASP A 144 -10.58 -45.10 22.08
CA ASP A 144 -10.66 -43.92 22.93
C ASP A 144 -9.65 -44.01 24.08
N PHE A 145 -9.04 -42.88 24.39
CA PHE A 145 -8.18 -42.70 25.54
C PHE A 145 -8.49 -41.39 26.26
N LEU A 146 -8.24 -41.38 27.57
CA LEU A 146 -8.43 -40.21 28.41
C LEU A 146 -7.07 -39.51 28.60
N PRO A 147 -6.90 -38.26 28.11
CA PRO A 147 -5.71 -37.48 28.41
C PRO A 147 -5.68 -37.14 29.91
N SER A 148 -4.48 -36.98 30.47
CA SER A 148 -4.29 -36.60 31.88
C SER A 148 -3.72 -35.18 32.05
N TRP A 149 -3.26 -34.57 30.96
CA TRP A 149 -2.73 -33.22 30.90
C TRP A 149 -2.85 -32.66 29.48
N GLY A 150 -2.46 -31.39 29.31
CA GLY A 150 -2.50 -30.69 28.05
C GLY A 150 -3.87 -30.07 27.74
N ILE A 151 -3.89 -29.19 26.74
CA ILE A 151 -5.09 -28.50 26.28
C ILE A 151 -5.23 -28.65 24.77
N ARG A 152 -6.47 -28.71 24.28
CA ARG A 152 -6.76 -29.03 22.88
C ARG A 152 -6.30 -27.92 21.95
N GLN A 153 -5.51 -28.28 20.94
CA GLN A 153 -5.21 -27.37 19.83
C GLN A 153 -6.47 -27.15 18.98
N ARG A 154 -6.72 -25.89 18.58
CA ARG A 154 -7.92 -25.41 17.87
C ARG A 154 -9.23 -25.37 18.66
N ASP A 155 -9.19 -25.59 19.96
CA ASP A 155 -10.28 -25.20 20.85
C ASP A 155 -10.28 -23.67 21.03
N PRO A 156 -11.43 -22.96 20.89
CA PRO A 156 -11.52 -21.53 21.18
C PRO A 156 -11.01 -21.11 22.56
N LEU A 157 -11.19 -21.94 23.60
CA LEU A 157 -10.85 -21.63 24.99
C LEU A 157 -9.35 -21.76 25.26
N SER A 158 -8.73 -22.82 24.74
CA SER A 158 -7.32 -23.17 25.01
C SER A 158 -6.32 -22.01 24.88
N PRO A 159 -6.35 -21.15 23.84
CA PRO A 159 -5.40 -20.04 23.72
C PRO A 159 -5.45 -19.05 24.87
N TYR A 160 -6.64 -18.76 25.41
CA TYR A 160 -6.81 -17.82 26.52
C TYR A 160 -6.27 -18.40 27.82
N ILE A 161 -6.57 -19.68 28.08
CA ILE A 161 -6.04 -20.40 29.23
C ILE A 161 -4.51 -20.49 29.16
N PHE A 162 -3.97 -20.81 27.98
CA PHE A 162 -2.53 -20.87 27.77
C PHE A 162 -1.84 -19.53 28.05
N VAL A 163 -2.43 -18.43 27.56
CA VAL A 163 -1.92 -17.08 27.80
C VAL A 163 -1.94 -16.73 29.29
N LEU A 164 -3.02 -17.04 30.02
CA LEU A 164 -3.08 -16.82 31.47
C LEU A 164 -2.02 -17.64 32.22
N CYS A 165 -1.76 -18.88 31.81
CA CYS A 165 -0.71 -19.70 32.38
C CYS A 165 0.69 -19.12 32.14
N LEU A 166 0.96 -18.59 30.94
CA LEU A 166 2.22 -17.91 30.62
C LEU A 166 2.36 -16.56 31.31
N GLU A 167 1.26 -15.91 31.69
CA GLU A 167 1.29 -14.65 32.42
C GLU A 167 2.03 -14.77 33.76
N PHE A 168 2.06 -15.98 34.35
CA PHE A 168 2.87 -16.28 35.52
C PHE A 168 4.36 -15.92 35.33
N LEU A 169 4.94 -16.22 34.16
CA LEU A 169 6.30 -15.80 33.81
C LEU A 169 6.42 -14.28 33.76
N SER A 170 5.44 -13.60 33.14
CA SER A 170 5.45 -12.14 33.02
C SER A 170 5.44 -11.46 34.38
N LEU A 171 4.54 -11.90 35.28
CA LEU A 171 4.43 -11.41 36.64
C LEU A 171 5.70 -11.67 37.45
N THR A 172 6.31 -12.85 37.30
CA THR A 172 7.56 -13.20 37.99
C THR A 172 8.73 -12.31 37.52
N MET A 173 8.84 -12.07 36.21
CA MET A 173 9.84 -11.16 35.66
C MET A 173 9.62 -9.72 36.12
N ASN A 174 8.37 -9.25 36.17
CA ASN A 174 8.04 -7.91 36.64
C ASN A 174 8.35 -7.73 38.13
N LYS A 175 8.08 -8.75 38.96
CA LYS A 175 8.46 -8.76 40.37
C LYS A 175 9.98 -8.78 40.55
N GLY A 176 10.70 -9.56 39.75
CA GLY A 176 12.17 -9.55 39.72
C GLY A 176 12.73 -8.18 39.36
N LEU A 177 12.11 -7.50 38.39
CA LEU A 177 12.48 -6.14 38.00
C LEU A 177 12.24 -5.12 39.12
N SER A 178 11.09 -5.17 39.80
CA SER A 178 10.78 -4.25 40.90
C SER A 178 11.66 -4.48 42.13
N MET A 179 12.09 -5.72 42.37
CA MET A 179 12.98 -6.08 43.47
C MET A 179 14.48 -5.89 43.13
N GLY A 180 14.81 -5.47 41.90
CA GLY A 180 16.20 -5.32 41.44
C GLY A 180 16.94 -6.63 41.19
N LEU A 181 16.27 -7.79 41.31
CA LEU A 181 16.81 -9.12 41.00
C LEU A 181 17.03 -9.33 39.50
N TRP A 182 16.22 -8.65 38.67
CA TRP A 182 16.38 -8.63 37.21
C TRP A 182 16.68 -7.22 36.73
N LYS A 183 17.81 -7.05 36.03
CA LYS A 183 18.16 -5.79 35.36
C LYS A 183 17.76 -5.86 33.89
N GLY A 184 16.61 -5.26 33.56
CA GLY A 184 16.15 -5.15 32.17
C GLY A 184 17.01 -4.21 31.30
N SER A 185 16.70 -4.14 30.00
CA SER A 185 17.40 -3.26 29.06
C SER A 185 16.56 -2.08 28.62
N LYS A 186 17.19 -0.91 28.46
CA LYS A 186 16.57 0.30 27.93
C LYS A 186 17.12 0.62 26.54
N VAL A 187 16.21 0.88 25.60
CA VAL A 187 16.54 1.28 24.22
C VAL A 187 16.66 2.81 24.09
N GLY A 188 15.88 3.57 24.87
CA GLY A 188 15.94 5.03 24.98
C GLY A 188 16.25 5.47 26.42
N ARG A 189 16.89 6.64 26.61
CA ARG A 189 17.32 7.12 27.93
C ARG A 189 16.15 7.26 28.92
N ARG A 190 15.02 7.83 28.47
CA ARG A 190 13.78 8.01 29.24
C ARG A 190 12.72 6.95 28.92
N GLY A 191 13.13 5.85 28.27
CA GLY A 191 12.21 4.82 27.81
C GLY A 191 11.86 3.78 28.87
N PRO A 192 10.83 2.97 28.60
CA PRO A 192 10.48 1.84 29.45
C PRO A 192 11.65 0.86 29.53
N THR A 193 11.84 0.28 30.71
CA THR A 193 12.77 -0.85 30.88
C THR A 193 12.11 -2.10 30.34
N LEU A 194 12.71 -2.72 29.33
CA LEU A 194 12.22 -3.96 28.75
C LEU A 194 12.84 -5.16 29.47
N SER A 195 11.99 -6.07 29.94
CA SER A 195 12.40 -7.33 30.58
C SER A 195 12.05 -8.56 29.73
N HIS A 196 10.93 -8.53 29.01
CA HIS A 196 10.46 -9.62 28.18
C HIS A 196 9.40 -9.16 27.15
N LEU A 197 9.18 -9.98 26.12
CA LEU A 197 8.15 -9.85 25.09
C LEU A 197 7.60 -11.24 24.76
N PHE A 198 6.33 -11.48 25.06
CA PHE A 198 5.68 -12.77 24.84
C PHE A 198 4.62 -12.67 23.75
N PHE A 199 4.54 -13.73 22.95
CA PHE A 199 3.45 -13.95 22.01
C PHE A 199 3.08 -15.43 22.03
N ALA A 200 2.17 -15.81 22.93
CA ALA A 200 1.92 -17.22 23.23
C ALA A 200 3.26 -17.96 23.50
N ASP A 201 3.57 -19.02 22.77
CA ASP A 201 4.77 -19.86 22.93
C ASP A 201 6.07 -19.22 22.45
N ASP A 202 6.01 -18.11 21.70
CA ASP A 202 7.19 -17.31 21.32
C ASP A 202 7.62 -16.40 22.49
N LEU A 203 8.50 -16.93 23.36
CA LEU A 203 8.98 -16.24 24.57
C LEU A 203 10.33 -15.56 24.32
N VAL A 204 10.41 -14.25 24.58
CA VAL A 204 11.64 -13.47 24.46
C VAL A 204 11.93 -12.74 25.76
N PHE A 205 13.12 -12.91 26.32
CA PHE A 205 13.62 -12.22 27.51
C PHE A 205 14.73 -11.23 27.11
N ILE A 206 14.74 -10.06 27.72
CA ILE A 206 15.65 -8.95 27.40
C ILE A 206 16.23 -8.42 28.71
N GLY A 207 17.55 -8.40 28.82
CA GLY A 207 18.20 -7.96 30.05
C GLY A 207 19.67 -7.62 29.87
N LYS A 208 20.27 -7.15 30.96
CA LYS A 208 21.72 -6.97 31.06
C LYS A 208 22.42 -8.32 30.99
N ALA A 209 23.54 -8.37 30.29
CA ALA A 209 24.39 -9.55 30.23
C ALA A 209 25.27 -9.62 31.48
N THR A 210 24.65 -10.06 32.59
CA THR A 210 25.31 -10.34 33.87
C THR A 210 25.01 -11.78 34.29
N LEU A 211 25.88 -12.36 35.10
CA LEU A 211 25.69 -13.70 35.65
C LEU A 211 24.50 -13.75 36.61
N ASP A 212 24.23 -12.67 37.36
CA ASP A 212 23.05 -12.57 38.23
C ASP A 212 21.74 -12.68 37.45
N ASN A 213 21.61 -11.92 36.35
CA ASN A 213 20.44 -12.02 35.47
C ASN A 213 20.33 -13.44 34.90
N CYS A 214 21.44 -14.03 34.49
CA CYS A 214 21.50 -15.38 33.96
C CYS A 214 20.95 -16.42 34.97
N ALA A 215 21.46 -16.37 36.21
CA ALA A 215 21.02 -17.23 37.31
C ALA A 215 19.54 -17.01 37.67
N PHE A 216 19.10 -15.76 37.73
CA PHE A 216 17.69 -15.43 37.98
C PHE A 216 16.77 -15.97 36.88
N LEU A 217 17.13 -15.78 35.60
CA LEU A 217 16.35 -16.31 34.49
C LEU A 217 16.28 -17.83 34.52
N LYS A 218 17.41 -18.50 34.79
CA LYS A 218 17.45 -19.96 34.95
C LYS A 218 16.48 -20.41 36.05
N TYR A 219 16.55 -19.81 37.23
CA TYR A 219 15.64 -20.10 38.33
C TYR A 219 14.17 -19.93 37.94
N VAL A 220 13.82 -18.81 37.29
CA VAL A 220 12.43 -18.55 36.86
C VAL A 220 11.94 -19.59 35.85
N LEU A 221 12.79 -19.94 34.88
CA LEU A 221 12.46 -20.94 33.85
C LEU A 221 12.33 -22.35 34.44
N ASP A 222 13.25 -22.75 35.32
CA ASP A 222 13.23 -24.06 35.98
C ASP A 222 12.00 -24.18 36.88
N PHE A 223 11.70 -23.13 37.66
CA PHE A 223 10.50 -23.08 38.51
C PHE A 223 9.21 -23.15 37.68
N PHE A 224 9.13 -22.39 36.58
CA PHE A 224 7.97 -22.45 35.70
C PHE A 224 7.80 -23.83 35.06
N CYS A 225 8.87 -24.44 34.54
CA CYS A 225 8.83 -25.78 33.96
C CYS A 225 8.38 -26.82 34.99
N TYR A 226 8.92 -26.75 36.21
CA TYR A 226 8.53 -27.62 37.32
C TYR A 226 7.03 -27.50 37.65
N ARG A 227 6.50 -26.27 37.71
CA ARG A 227 5.11 -26.02 38.11
C ARG A 227 4.08 -26.27 37.02
N SER A 228 4.44 -26.07 35.76
CA SER A 228 3.50 -26.15 34.61
C SER A 228 3.66 -27.43 33.79
N SER A 229 4.68 -28.24 34.10
CA SER A 229 5.16 -29.39 33.31
C SER A 229 5.63 -29.05 31.89
N GLN A 230 5.80 -27.76 31.59
CA GLN A 230 6.45 -27.31 30.36
C GLN A 230 7.90 -27.76 30.29
N LYS A 231 8.42 -27.87 29.07
CA LYS A 231 9.82 -28.18 28.82
C LYS A 231 10.37 -27.27 27.74
N ILE A 232 11.57 -26.76 27.97
CA ILE A 232 12.28 -25.91 27.02
C ILE A 232 13.03 -26.79 26.02
N ASN A 233 12.90 -26.45 24.74
CA ASN A 233 13.72 -27.02 23.69
C ASN A 233 15.08 -26.29 23.66
N GLN A 234 16.12 -26.93 24.18
CA GLN A 234 17.46 -26.33 24.28
C GLN A 234 18.06 -26.02 22.90
N ASP A 235 17.88 -26.92 21.92
CA ASP A 235 18.44 -26.78 20.57
C ASP A 235 17.85 -25.61 19.77
N LYS A 236 16.57 -25.28 20.03
CA LYS A 236 15.86 -24.20 19.35
C LYS A 236 15.91 -22.88 20.12
N SER A 237 16.23 -22.92 21.40
CA SER A 237 16.41 -21.74 22.24
C SER A 237 17.74 -21.07 21.91
N LYS A 238 17.77 -19.74 21.88
CA LYS A 238 18.91 -18.97 21.35
C LYS A 238 19.21 -17.74 22.19
N ILE A 239 20.48 -17.38 22.27
CA ILE A 239 20.94 -16.15 22.93
C ILE A 239 21.60 -15.22 21.90
N LEU A 240 21.13 -13.97 21.82
CA LEU A 240 21.77 -12.92 21.04
C LEU A 240 22.37 -11.89 22.00
N PHE A 241 23.66 -11.61 21.87
CA PHE A 241 24.37 -10.64 22.70
C PHE A 241 24.51 -9.28 21.99
N SER A 242 24.59 -8.19 22.78
CA SER A 242 25.02 -6.89 22.25
C SER A 242 26.50 -6.90 21.88
N LYS A 243 26.90 -5.99 21.00
CA LYS A 243 28.26 -5.95 20.44
C LYS A 243 29.36 -5.86 21.52
N ASN A 244 29.07 -5.23 22.65
CA ASN A 244 30.01 -4.95 23.72
C ASN A 244 30.10 -6.02 24.83
N VAL A 245 29.48 -7.19 24.65
CA VAL A 245 29.69 -8.35 25.55
C VAL A 245 30.93 -9.12 25.07
N ASN A 246 31.93 -9.28 25.95
CA ASN A 246 33.15 -10.06 25.66
C ASN A 246 32.88 -11.58 25.60
N GLN A 247 33.77 -12.32 24.97
CA GLN A 247 33.57 -13.74 24.68
C GLN A 247 33.43 -14.59 25.95
N ASP A 248 34.31 -14.41 26.94
CA ASP A 248 34.28 -15.18 28.20
C ASP A 248 32.92 -15.08 28.91
N ARG A 249 32.33 -13.88 28.93
CA ARG A 249 31.01 -13.66 29.52
C ARG A 249 29.90 -14.29 28.69
N ARG A 250 30.01 -14.27 27.36
CA ARG A 250 29.05 -14.96 26.48
C ARG A 250 29.06 -16.46 26.78
N GLU A 251 30.23 -17.06 26.86
CA GLU A 251 30.42 -18.49 27.15
C GLU A 251 29.88 -18.85 28.52
N ALA A 252 30.22 -18.09 29.57
CA ALA A 252 29.69 -18.30 30.91
C ALA A 252 28.15 -18.25 30.96
N ILE A 253 27.54 -17.27 30.27
CA ILE A 253 26.07 -17.16 30.18
C ILE A 253 25.47 -18.35 29.41
N CYS A 254 26.07 -18.75 28.30
CA CYS A 254 25.61 -19.91 27.52
C CYS A 254 25.70 -21.21 28.35
N ASN A 255 26.77 -21.40 29.12
CA ASN A 255 26.96 -22.57 29.97
C ASN A 255 25.92 -22.66 31.09
N ILE A 256 25.58 -21.53 31.74
CA ILE A 256 24.57 -21.51 32.80
C ILE A 256 23.17 -21.81 32.23
N LEU A 257 22.80 -21.19 31.12
CA LEU A 257 21.47 -21.34 30.53
C LEU A 257 21.32 -22.65 29.73
N GLY A 258 22.41 -23.20 29.20
CA GLY A 258 22.40 -24.36 28.32
C GLY A 258 21.86 -24.06 26.91
N PHE A 259 22.01 -22.82 26.43
CA PHE A 259 21.52 -22.41 25.10
C PHE A 259 22.68 -21.91 24.22
N SER A 260 22.57 -22.12 22.92
CA SER A 260 23.58 -21.66 21.96
C SER A 260 23.48 -20.16 21.69
N GLN A 261 24.64 -19.49 21.62
CA GLN A 261 24.71 -18.12 21.11
C GLN A 261 24.43 -18.05 19.62
N THR A 262 23.93 -16.90 19.16
CA THR A 262 23.64 -16.65 17.74
C THR A 262 23.89 -15.20 17.37
N GLU A 263 24.30 -14.97 16.12
CA GLU A 263 24.41 -13.64 15.52
C GLU A 263 23.05 -13.14 14.95
N SER A 264 22.06 -14.04 14.83
CA SER A 264 20.72 -13.69 14.32
C SER A 264 19.62 -14.52 14.97
N LEU A 265 18.60 -13.84 15.48
CA LEU A 265 17.37 -14.48 15.98
C LEU A 265 16.54 -15.13 14.85
N GLY A 266 16.91 -14.92 13.59
CA GLY A 266 16.18 -15.44 12.44
C GLY A 266 14.78 -14.83 12.31
N LYS A 267 13.77 -15.68 12.08
CA LYS A 267 12.37 -15.25 11.98
C LYS A 267 11.73 -15.21 13.37
N TYR A 268 11.07 -14.11 13.69
CA TYR A 268 10.20 -13.95 14.85
C TYR A 268 8.82 -13.53 14.36
N LEU A 269 7.78 -14.30 14.71
CA LEU A 269 6.39 -14.07 14.26
C LEU A 269 6.27 -13.94 12.72
N GLY A 270 7.09 -14.71 12.00
CA GLY A 270 7.13 -14.74 10.54
C GLY A 270 7.96 -13.63 9.88
N ILE A 271 8.57 -12.73 10.65
CA ILE A 271 9.35 -11.59 10.14
C ILE A 271 10.85 -11.80 10.46
N PRO A 272 11.76 -11.67 9.49
CA PRO A 272 13.19 -11.68 9.75
C PRO A 272 13.61 -10.50 10.65
N ILE A 273 14.28 -10.80 11.77
CA ILE A 273 14.81 -9.81 12.70
C ILE A 273 16.26 -9.47 12.36
N SER A 274 16.57 -8.19 12.17
CA SER A 274 17.90 -7.73 11.78
C SER A 274 18.13 -6.26 12.15
N SER A 275 19.35 -5.95 12.60
CA SER A 275 19.81 -4.57 12.77
C SER A 275 20.03 -3.83 11.45
N LYS A 276 20.10 -4.54 10.31
CA LYS A 276 20.37 -3.98 8.99
C LYS A 276 19.09 -3.62 8.25
N LYS A 277 19.21 -2.80 7.21
CA LYS A 277 18.10 -2.49 6.30
C LYS A 277 17.65 -3.77 5.60
N ALA A 278 16.35 -4.05 5.66
CA ALA A 278 15.71 -5.13 4.92
C ALA A 278 16.01 -5.07 3.42
N ARG A 279 16.43 -6.20 2.84
CA ARG A 279 16.66 -6.42 1.41
C ARG A 279 15.53 -7.27 0.82
N LYS A 280 15.34 -7.20 -0.50
CA LYS A 280 14.34 -8.00 -1.21
C LYS A 280 14.53 -9.51 -0.99
N GLN A 281 15.77 -9.96 -0.94
CA GLN A 281 16.14 -11.37 -0.72
C GLN A 281 15.70 -11.89 0.65
N ASP A 282 15.76 -11.05 1.69
CA ASP A 282 15.38 -11.46 3.06
C ASP A 282 13.90 -11.88 3.15
N TYR A 283 13.07 -11.46 2.19
CA TYR A 283 11.65 -11.78 2.07
C TYR A 283 11.30 -12.69 0.88
N ALA A 284 12.30 -13.25 0.18
CA ALA A 284 12.08 -14.15 -0.96
C ALA A 284 11.18 -15.34 -0.59
N PHE A 285 11.33 -15.87 0.63
CA PHE A 285 10.51 -16.96 1.15
C PHE A 285 8.99 -16.68 1.12
N ILE A 286 8.56 -15.41 1.19
CA ILE A 286 7.15 -15.05 1.06
C ILE A 286 6.70 -15.23 -0.38
N ILE A 287 7.52 -14.75 -1.33
CA ILE A 287 7.26 -14.90 -2.77
C ILE A 287 7.21 -16.39 -3.12
N ASP A 288 8.15 -17.19 -2.62
CA ASP A 288 8.19 -18.63 -2.89
C ASP A 288 6.99 -19.35 -2.28
N LYS A 289 6.55 -18.95 -1.07
CA LYS A 289 5.32 -19.47 -0.47
C LYS A 289 4.07 -19.14 -1.30
N VAL A 290 4.01 -17.96 -1.91
CA VAL A 290 2.92 -17.59 -2.83
C VAL A 290 3.01 -18.38 -4.12
N ARG A 291 4.21 -18.51 -4.72
CA ARG A 291 4.44 -19.32 -5.93
C ARG A 291 4.04 -20.77 -5.73
N ASN A 292 4.52 -21.42 -4.67
CA ASN A 292 4.19 -22.82 -4.37
C ASN A 292 2.68 -23.03 -4.20
N LYS A 293 1.96 -22.06 -3.61
CA LYS A 293 0.51 -22.10 -3.55
C LYS A 293 -0.14 -21.98 -4.93
N LEU A 294 0.35 -21.07 -5.77
CA LEU A 294 -0.16 -20.86 -7.13
C LEU A 294 0.16 -22.03 -8.05
N ASP A 295 1.31 -22.67 -7.92
CA ASP A 295 1.69 -23.82 -8.74
C ASP A 295 0.83 -25.05 -8.41
N GLY A 296 0.51 -25.26 -7.12
CA GLY A 296 -0.50 -26.24 -6.72
C GLY A 296 -1.91 -25.94 -7.24
N TRP A 297 -2.19 -24.69 -7.64
CA TRP A 297 -3.47 -24.30 -8.25
C TRP A 297 -3.46 -24.47 -9.77
N LYS A 298 -2.35 -24.13 -10.43
CA LYS A 298 -2.14 -24.40 -11.87
C LYS A 298 -2.35 -25.89 -12.17
N ALA A 299 -1.85 -26.77 -11.30
CA ALA A 299 -2.02 -28.22 -11.47
C ALA A 299 -3.47 -28.73 -11.30
N LYS A 300 -4.35 -27.98 -10.62
CA LYS A 300 -5.73 -28.41 -10.29
C LYS A 300 -6.83 -27.75 -11.15
N PHE A 301 -6.55 -26.63 -11.81
CA PHE A 301 -7.55 -25.85 -12.53
C PHE A 301 -7.06 -25.45 -13.93
N PHE A 302 -7.15 -26.39 -14.88
CA PHE A 302 -6.95 -26.16 -16.32
C PHE A 302 -8.27 -26.04 -17.11
N SER A 303 -9.41 -25.82 -16.45
CA SER A 303 -10.67 -25.51 -17.14
C SER A 303 -10.85 -24.00 -17.35
N LEU A 304 -11.64 -23.62 -18.38
CA LEU A 304 -12.06 -22.24 -18.64
C LEU A 304 -12.70 -21.57 -17.39
N ALA A 305 -13.40 -22.36 -16.57
CA ALA A 305 -13.95 -21.93 -15.29
C ALA A 305 -12.85 -21.59 -14.25
N GLY A 306 -11.76 -22.36 -14.20
CA GLY A 306 -10.61 -22.09 -13.34
C GLY A 306 -9.90 -20.76 -13.66
N TRP A 307 -9.85 -20.39 -14.94
CA TRP A 307 -9.33 -19.10 -15.40
C TRP A 307 -10.22 -17.92 -15.00
N ASN A 308 -11.55 -18.07 -15.07
CA ASN A 308 -12.49 -17.05 -14.60
C ASN A 308 -12.42 -16.83 -13.08
N VAL A 309 -12.16 -17.89 -12.29
CA VAL A 309 -11.89 -17.79 -10.85
C VAL A 309 -10.57 -17.06 -10.58
N LEU A 310 -9.55 -17.21 -11.44
CA LEU A 310 -8.28 -16.47 -11.34
C LEU A 310 -8.48 -14.96 -11.54
N ASN A 311 -9.39 -14.55 -12.43
CA ASN A 311 -9.77 -13.15 -12.62
C ASN A 311 -10.57 -12.57 -11.43
N GLN A 312 -11.16 -13.43 -10.58
CA GLN A 312 -11.86 -13.05 -9.34
C GLN A 312 -10.94 -13.07 -8.11
N VAL A 313 -9.62 -13.27 -8.26
CA VAL A 313 -8.69 -13.42 -7.13
C VAL A 313 -8.64 -12.16 -6.24
N THR A 314 -8.79 -10.97 -6.83
CA THR A 314 -8.81 -9.70 -6.10
C THR A 314 -10.20 -9.30 -5.61
N VAL A 315 -11.25 -9.97 -6.10
CA VAL A 315 -12.64 -9.73 -5.69
C VAL A 315 -12.82 -10.19 -4.22
N PRO A 316 -13.54 -9.44 -3.36
CA PRO A 316 -13.79 -9.83 -1.98
C PRO A 316 -14.42 -11.22 -1.82
N LYS A 317 -14.09 -11.91 -0.71
CA LYS A 317 -14.56 -13.28 -0.42
C LYS A 317 -16.08 -13.46 -0.37
N HIS A 318 -16.79 -12.41 0.04
CA HIS A 318 -18.26 -12.43 0.11
C HIS A 318 -18.93 -12.25 -1.27
N LEU A 319 -18.15 -11.90 -2.31
CA LEU A 319 -18.60 -11.75 -3.69
C LEU A 319 -18.05 -12.86 -4.61
N GLY A 320 -17.66 -14.00 -4.03
CA GLY A 320 -17.14 -15.15 -4.78
C GLY A 320 -15.65 -15.09 -5.16
N GLY A 321 -14.94 -14.01 -4.82
CA GLY A 321 -13.50 -13.88 -5.07
C GLY A 321 -12.61 -14.37 -3.92
N LEU A 322 -11.29 -14.19 -4.04
CA LEU A 322 -10.32 -14.66 -3.02
C LEU A 322 -9.89 -13.58 -2.01
N GLY A 323 -10.28 -12.32 -2.27
CA GLY A 323 -10.01 -11.17 -1.42
C GLY A 323 -8.52 -10.80 -1.36
N ILE A 324 -7.73 -11.14 -2.38
CA ILE A 324 -6.30 -10.80 -2.43
C ILE A 324 -6.15 -9.31 -2.75
N ARG A 325 -5.64 -8.54 -1.80
CA ARG A 325 -5.41 -7.10 -1.95
C ARG A 325 -4.07 -6.83 -2.61
N SER A 326 -3.95 -5.69 -3.29
CA SER A 326 -2.66 -5.14 -3.70
C SER A 326 -1.74 -5.02 -2.47
N TYR A 327 -0.65 -5.79 -2.45
CA TYR A 327 0.32 -5.76 -1.35
C TYR A 327 0.93 -4.36 -1.16
N LYS A 328 1.09 -3.60 -2.24
CA LYS A 328 1.59 -2.22 -2.20
C LYS A 328 0.64 -1.32 -1.42
N GLU A 329 -0.65 -1.38 -1.72
CA GLU A 329 -1.68 -0.60 -1.01
C GLU A 329 -1.87 -1.06 0.42
N ALA A 330 -1.94 -2.37 0.65
CA ALA A 330 -2.04 -2.93 1.99
C ALA A 330 -0.87 -2.50 2.88
N ASN A 331 0.34 -2.44 2.33
CA ASN A 331 1.53 -1.95 3.03
C ASN A 331 1.44 -0.44 3.31
N LEU A 332 0.99 0.38 2.35
CA LEU A 332 0.79 1.83 2.58
C LEU A 332 -0.23 2.10 3.69
N VAL A 333 -1.36 1.40 3.67
CA VAL A 333 -2.40 1.51 4.70
C VAL A 333 -1.90 1.03 6.06
N ALA A 334 -1.14 -0.07 6.10
CA ALA A 334 -0.52 -0.55 7.34
C ALA A 334 0.46 0.48 7.93
N MET A 335 1.22 1.17 7.08
CA MET A 335 2.16 2.21 7.50
C MET A 335 1.46 3.47 7.99
N ALA A 336 0.38 3.89 7.32
CA ALA A 336 -0.47 5.00 7.80
C ALA A 336 -1.08 4.65 9.18
N LYS A 337 -1.50 3.40 9.37
CA LYS A 337 -1.97 2.90 10.66
C LYS A 337 -0.89 2.98 11.74
N LEU A 338 0.35 2.63 11.44
CA LEU A 338 1.45 2.77 12.40
C LEU A 338 1.68 4.24 12.80
N ASN A 339 1.65 5.17 11.85
CA ASN A 339 1.73 6.60 12.18
C ASN A 339 0.55 7.03 13.06
N TRP A 340 -0.69 6.66 12.72
CA TRP A 340 -1.85 6.93 13.55
C TRP A 340 -1.65 6.45 14.98
N GLN A 341 -1.30 5.18 15.17
CA GLN A 341 -1.07 4.61 16.50
C GLN A 341 0.10 5.26 17.24
N LEU A 342 1.17 5.68 16.56
CA LEU A 342 2.29 6.38 17.18
C LEU A 342 1.87 7.71 17.83
N PHE A 343 0.92 8.42 17.20
CA PHE A 343 0.47 9.74 17.66
C PHE A 343 -0.80 9.69 18.52
N THR A 344 -1.66 8.66 18.38
CA THR A 344 -2.90 8.49 19.16
C THR A 344 -2.76 7.51 20.32
N ASP A 345 -2.05 6.39 20.13
CA ASP A 345 -1.99 5.28 21.09
C ASP A 345 -0.69 5.32 21.90
N LYS A 346 -0.39 6.47 22.52
CA LYS A 346 0.89 6.71 23.25
C LYS A 346 1.12 5.74 24.41
N GLU A 347 0.06 5.12 24.93
CA GLU A 347 0.15 4.15 26.02
C GLU A 347 0.72 2.79 25.62
N LYS A 348 0.69 2.45 24.32
CA LYS A 348 1.23 1.18 23.83
C LYS A 348 2.74 1.10 24.05
N LEU A 349 3.20 -0.07 24.49
CA LEU A 349 4.61 -0.30 24.83
C LEU A 349 5.55 0.05 23.66
N TRP A 350 5.20 -0.34 22.43
CA TRP A 350 6.02 -0.03 21.26
C TRP A 350 6.08 1.47 20.95
N CYS A 351 4.97 2.20 21.15
CA CYS A 351 4.93 3.65 21.02
C CYS A 351 5.85 4.29 22.06
N LYS A 352 5.75 3.89 23.34
CA LYS A 352 6.64 4.36 24.42
C LYS A 352 8.11 4.12 24.10
N VAL A 353 8.47 2.95 23.57
CA VAL A 353 9.84 2.63 23.15
C VAL A 353 10.33 3.55 22.03
N ILE A 354 9.56 3.70 20.96
CA ILE A 354 9.93 4.52 19.80
C ILE A 354 10.02 6.01 20.18
N VAL A 355 8.99 6.52 20.87
CA VAL A 355 8.89 7.93 21.30
C VAL A 355 10.06 8.30 22.20
N SER A 356 10.36 7.49 23.21
CA SER A 356 11.44 7.77 24.16
C SER A 356 12.85 7.62 23.57
N LYS A 357 13.04 6.70 22.61
CA LYS A 357 14.33 6.49 21.95
C LYS A 357 14.71 7.65 21.04
N TYR A 358 13.72 8.21 20.35
CA TYR A 358 13.92 9.22 19.32
C TYR A 358 13.44 10.62 19.72
N ASN A 359 13.00 10.79 20.97
CA ASN A 359 12.44 12.04 21.50
C ASN A 359 11.34 12.63 20.60
N ILE A 360 10.40 11.77 20.18
CA ILE A 360 9.33 12.17 19.26
C ILE A 360 8.28 12.96 20.04
N GLY A 361 8.06 14.21 19.63
CA GLY A 361 7.01 15.07 20.19
C GLY A 361 5.60 14.67 19.74
N SER A 362 4.62 15.47 20.12
CA SER A 362 3.22 15.38 19.70
C SER A 362 3.01 15.67 18.21
N ARG A 363 3.89 16.47 17.60
CA ARG A 363 3.75 16.92 16.21
C ARG A 363 4.23 15.86 15.20
N PRO A 364 3.37 15.39 14.27
CA PRO A 364 3.79 14.38 13.31
C PRO A 364 4.81 14.87 12.28
N ARG A 365 4.88 16.18 12.05
CA ARG A 365 5.85 16.78 11.12
C ARG A 365 7.29 16.74 11.65
N THR A 366 7.49 16.56 12.95
CA THR A 366 8.81 16.61 13.60
C THR A 366 9.46 15.24 13.78
N LEU A 367 9.03 14.22 13.04
CA LEU A 367 9.69 12.90 13.08
C LEU A 367 11.18 13.04 12.73
N PRO A 368 12.13 12.48 13.50
CA PRO A 368 13.56 12.62 13.22
C PRO A 368 14.01 12.09 11.86
N ALA A 369 14.99 12.76 11.24
CA ALA A 369 15.53 12.36 9.93
C ALA A 369 16.38 11.08 10.00
N HIS A 370 17.10 10.89 11.11
CA HIS A 370 17.94 9.72 11.37
C HIS A 370 17.27 8.77 12.35
N GLY A 371 17.47 7.47 12.14
CA GLY A 371 16.92 6.44 13.02
C GLY A 371 17.13 5.04 12.48
N SER A 372 16.54 4.07 13.18
CA SER A 372 16.48 2.67 12.79
C SER A 372 15.81 2.53 11.41
N PRO A 373 15.95 1.35 10.76
CA PRO A 373 15.19 1.05 9.55
C PRO A 373 13.68 1.28 9.74
N ILE A 374 13.11 0.90 10.88
CA ILE A 374 11.66 1.06 11.16
C ILE A 374 11.28 2.54 11.22
N LEU A 375 11.99 3.38 11.98
CA LEU A 375 11.66 4.80 12.06
C LEU A 375 11.74 5.46 10.69
N ARG A 376 12.76 5.09 9.89
CA ARG A 376 12.91 5.59 8.52
C ARG A 376 11.75 5.18 7.63
N TYR A 377 11.21 3.96 7.80
CA TYR A 377 10.01 3.51 7.10
C TYR A 377 8.76 4.29 7.54
N ILE A 378 8.55 4.48 8.85
CA ILE A 378 7.45 5.28 9.41
C ILE A 378 7.49 6.71 8.84
N ARG A 379 8.65 7.37 8.89
CA ARG A 379 8.86 8.72 8.33
C ARG A 379 8.61 8.77 6.82
N LYS A 380 9.11 7.81 6.04
CA LYS A 380 8.97 7.78 4.57
C LYS A 380 7.50 7.78 4.11
N ARG A 381 6.56 7.29 4.93
CA ARG A 381 5.12 7.27 4.61
C ARG A 381 4.28 8.20 5.48
N ASN A 382 4.92 9.01 6.31
CA ASN A 382 4.27 10.06 7.09
C ASN A 382 3.45 11.05 6.23
N PRO A 383 3.85 11.43 4.99
CA PRO A 383 3.03 12.33 4.17
C PRO A 383 1.60 11.82 3.91
N LEU A 384 1.42 10.50 3.72
CA LEU A 384 0.09 9.91 3.54
C LEU A 384 -0.76 10.03 4.82
N PHE A 385 -0.12 9.85 5.98
CA PHE A 385 -0.77 10.04 7.26
C PHE A 385 -1.17 11.51 7.48
N LEU A 386 -0.26 12.46 7.21
CA LEU A 386 -0.52 13.90 7.30
C LEU A 386 -1.69 14.36 6.42
N GLN A 387 -1.81 13.81 5.21
CA GLN A 387 -2.95 14.10 4.32
C GLN A 387 -4.29 13.61 4.90
N GLY A 388 -4.28 12.52 5.66
CA GLY A 388 -5.48 11.88 6.18
C GLY A 388 -5.96 12.37 7.54
N ILE A 389 -5.19 13.21 8.23
CA ILE A 389 -5.56 13.75 9.55
C ILE A 389 -6.11 15.16 9.47
N LYS A 390 -7.06 15.46 10.35
CA LYS A 390 -7.52 16.81 10.72
C LYS A 390 -7.23 16.98 12.21
N TRP A 391 -6.69 18.12 12.60
CA TRP A 391 -6.48 18.45 14.00
C TRP A 391 -7.80 18.84 14.66
N ILE A 392 -8.01 18.32 15.87
CA ILE A 392 -9.07 18.76 16.77
C ILE A 392 -8.37 19.63 17.83
N PRO A 393 -8.55 20.96 17.76
CA PRO A 393 -7.93 21.90 18.68
C PRO A 393 -8.57 21.84 20.06
N ILE A 394 -7.74 21.71 21.09
CA ILE A 394 -8.14 21.75 22.50
C ILE A 394 -7.35 22.82 23.26
N ASP A 395 -6.02 22.81 23.18
CA ASP A 395 -5.18 23.86 23.78
C ASP A 395 -4.44 24.68 22.71
N GLY A 396 -4.37 24.17 21.48
CA GLY A 396 -3.82 24.84 20.31
C GLY A 396 -2.29 24.95 20.31
N SER A 397 -1.61 24.37 21.29
CA SER A 397 -0.16 24.51 21.49
C SER A 397 0.65 23.67 20.47
N ASP A 398 0.04 22.63 19.93
CA ASP A 398 0.68 21.70 19.00
C ASP A 398 0.29 21.92 17.54
N ILE A 399 -0.66 22.80 17.28
CA ILE A 399 -1.24 23.04 15.95
C ILE A 399 -0.64 24.31 15.34
N LEU A 400 0.02 24.17 14.19
CA LEU A 400 0.48 25.33 13.42
C LEU A 400 -0.68 25.98 12.68
N PHE A 401 -0.87 27.28 12.90
CA PHE A 401 -1.98 28.05 12.34
C PHE A 401 -2.07 27.92 10.81
N TRP A 402 -0.93 28.07 10.12
CA TRP A 402 -0.89 28.07 8.66
C TRP A 402 -0.76 26.69 8.02
N PHE A 403 0.02 25.80 8.64
CA PHE A 403 0.48 24.57 7.98
C PHE A 403 -0.32 23.32 8.34
N ASP A 404 -1.15 23.36 9.39
CA ASP A 404 -1.95 22.22 9.81
C ASP A 404 -3.43 22.33 9.42
N CYS A 405 -4.08 21.19 9.15
CA CYS A 405 -5.50 21.13 8.81
C CYS A 405 -6.34 21.13 10.08
N TRP A 406 -6.72 22.31 10.60
CA TRP A 406 -7.59 22.43 11.78
C TRP A 406 -8.94 23.07 11.43
N ALA A 407 -8.92 24.18 10.68
CA ALA A 407 -10.13 24.89 10.25
C ALA A 407 -10.81 24.25 9.03
N SER A 408 -10.03 23.65 8.14
CA SER A 408 -10.54 23.06 6.89
C SER A 408 -9.88 21.71 6.57
N ASP A 409 -10.26 21.10 5.44
CA ASP A 409 -9.66 19.85 4.96
C ASP A 409 -8.27 20.02 4.35
N TYR A 410 -7.80 21.27 4.24
CA TYR A 410 -6.46 21.61 3.77
C TYR A 410 -5.83 22.69 4.66
N PRO A 411 -4.48 22.81 4.68
CA PRO A 411 -3.80 23.85 5.44
C PRO A 411 -4.19 25.25 4.95
N LEU A 412 -4.33 26.22 5.86
CA LEU A 412 -4.68 27.60 5.47
C LEU A 412 -3.68 28.23 4.50
N VAL A 413 -2.40 27.87 4.60
CA VAL A 413 -1.35 28.33 3.67
C VAL A 413 -1.67 27.98 2.20
N SER A 414 -2.47 26.95 1.94
CA SER A 414 -2.84 26.59 0.56
C SER A 414 -3.84 27.54 -0.11
N LYS A 415 -4.54 28.39 0.67
CA LYS A 415 -5.37 29.49 0.14
C LYS A 415 -4.58 30.79 -0.05
N PHE A 416 -3.31 30.84 0.38
CA PHE A 416 -2.50 32.05 0.41
C PHE A 416 -1.49 32.08 -0.75
N TYR A 417 -1.49 33.16 -1.54
CA TYR A 417 -0.67 33.29 -2.75
C TYR A 417 0.69 34.00 -2.53
N GLY A 418 0.97 34.50 -1.32
CA GLY A 418 2.21 35.24 -1.00
C GLY A 418 3.21 34.48 -0.11
N PRO A 419 4.44 34.99 0.07
CA PRO A 419 5.38 34.45 1.05
C PRO A 419 4.93 34.77 2.48
N LEU A 420 4.94 33.77 3.37
CA LEU A 420 4.74 33.99 4.81
C LEU A 420 5.97 34.66 5.42
N LEU A 421 5.76 35.61 6.34
CA LEU A 421 6.84 36.22 7.10
C LEU A 421 7.40 35.22 8.12
N SER A 422 8.68 35.36 8.49
CA SER A 422 9.39 34.44 9.40
C SER A 422 8.65 34.22 10.73
N ASN A 423 7.97 35.27 11.22
CA ASN A 423 7.19 35.24 12.47
C ASN A 423 5.91 34.40 12.35
N ASP A 424 5.33 34.27 11.14
CA ASP A 424 4.10 33.51 10.89
C ASP A 424 4.38 32.01 10.75
N VAL A 425 5.60 31.61 10.35
CA VAL A 425 5.93 30.21 10.01
C VAL A 425 5.72 29.25 11.18
N ASN A 426 6.01 29.70 12.39
CA ASN A 426 5.92 28.90 13.62
C ASN A 426 4.69 29.27 14.49
N LEU A 427 3.81 30.12 13.99
CA LEU A 427 2.65 30.61 14.73
C LEU A 427 1.69 29.45 15.05
N THR A 428 1.39 29.23 16.33
CA THR A 428 0.47 28.17 16.78
C THR A 428 -0.94 28.70 17.00
N LEU A 429 -1.93 27.82 17.06
CA LEU A 429 -3.29 28.21 17.42
C LEU A 429 -3.37 28.85 18.81
N ALA A 430 -2.56 28.39 19.77
CA ALA A 430 -2.49 29.00 21.10
C ALA A 430 -1.98 30.45 21.06
N ASN A 431 -1.14 30.80 20.09
CA ASN A 431 -0.67 32.18 19.91
C ASN A 431 -1.75 33.09 19.30
N VAL A 432 -2.55 32.57 18.37
CA VAL A 432 -3.63 33.31 17.69
C VAL A 432 -4.90 33.39 18.53
N PHE A 433 -5.15 32.39 19.36
CA PHE A 433 -6.32 32.30 20.23
C PHE A 433 -5.92 32.14 21.72
N PRO A 434 -5.19 33.09 22.30
CA PRO A 434 -4.82 33.01 23.70
C PRO A 434 -6.07 32.94 24.58
N GLN A 435 -6.19 31.88 25.37
CA GLN A 435 -7.34 31.63 26.26
C GLN A 435 -8.70 31.64 25.52
N GLY A 436 -8.72 31.26 24.24
CA GLY A 436 -9.92 31.26 23.41
C GLY A 436 -10.38 32.62 22.93
N LYS A 437 -9.65 33.71 23.26
CA LYS A 437 -9.90 35.04 22.69
C LYS A 437 -9.09 35.21 21.43
N ARG A 438 -9.75 35.66 20.37
CA ARG A 438 -9.14 35.87 19.06
C ARG A 438 -8.20 37.08 19.10
N ASN A 439 -6.93 36.87 18.79
CA ASN A 439 -5.93 37.91 18.58
C ASN A 439 -5.43 37.78 17.12
N LEU A 440 -6.04 38.53 16.20
CA LEU A 440 -5.62 38.50 14.79
C LEU A 440 -4.44 39.43 14.50
N ASP A 441 -4.14 40.35 15.41
CA ASP A 441 -3.13 41.39 15.20
C ASP A 441 -1.71 40.80 15.16
N ILE A 442 -1.55 39.58 15.67
CA ILE A 442 -0.32 38.78 15.56
C ILE A 442 -0.12 38.16 14.16
N ILE A 443 -1.17 38.09 13.34
CA ILE A 443 -1.10 37.55 11.99
C ILE A 443 -0.66 38.67 11.07
N SER A 444 0.53 38.52 10.51
CA SER A 444 1.16 39.56 9.69
C SER A 444 0.47 39.80 8.34
N GLN A 445 -0.44 38.91 7.94
CA GLN A 445 -1.11 38.88 6.64
C GLN A 445 -2.63 39.00 6.78
N PRO A 446 -3.31 39.82 5.95
CA PRO A 446 -4.76 39.91 5.96
C PRO A 446 -5.40 38.60 5.47
N LEU A 447 -6.36 38.10 6.24
CA LEU A 447 -7.15 36.91 5.90
C LEU A 447 -8.38 37.32 5.09
N ASP A 448 -8.66 36.59 4.01
CA ASP A 448 -9.87 36.79 3.21
C ASP A 448 -11.15 36.41 3.98
N LYS A 449 -12.28 36.95 3.54
CA LYS A 449 -13.57 36.77 4.22
C LYS A 449 -14.00 35.31 4.36
N ASP A 450 -13.75 34.48 3.34
CA ASP A 450 -14.12 33.05 3.33
C ASP A 450 -13.27 32.26 4.34
N THR A 451 -11.97 32.54 4.43
CA THR A 451 -11.11 31.98 5.47
C THR A 451 -11.56 32.40 6.87
N LEU A 452 -11.97 33.65 7.07
CA LEU A 452 -12.47 34.12 8.36
C LEU A 452 -13.77 33.44 8.78
N GLU A 453 -14.70 33.24 7.85
CA GLU A 453 -15.94 32.51 8.11
C GLU A 453 -15.66 31.03 8.42
N THR A 454 -14.74 30.40 7.70
CA THR A 454 -14.29 29.01 7.98
C THR A 454 -13.71 28.88 9.40
N ILE A 455 -12.87 29.84 9.81
CA ILE A 455 -12.30 29.88 11.16
C ILE A 455 -13.41 30.06 12.20
N LYS A 456 -14.37 30.97 11.97
CA LYS A 456 -15.51 31.19 12.88
C LYS A 456 -16.41 29.95 13.01
N ALA A 457 -16.61 29.21 11.92
CA ALA A 457 -17.45 28.02 11.88
C ALA A 457 -16.77 26.79 12.50
N THR A 458 -15.47 26.83 12.75
CA THR A 458 -14.74 25.73 13.39
C THR A 458 -14.98 25.78 14.90
N PRO A 459 -15.54 24.73 15.53
CA PRO A 459 -15.75 24.72 16.97
C PRO A 459 -14.41 24.54 17.72
N PHE A 460 -14.15 25.38 18.73
CA PHE A 460 -13.01 25.27 19.65
C PHE A 460 -13.52 25.14 21.09
N SER A 461 -12.94 24.22 21.85
CA SER A 461 -13.15 24.15 23.30
C SER A 461 -11.79 24.31 23.98
N PHE A 462 -11.40 25.55 24.28
CA PHE A 462 -10.13 25.82 24.94
C PHE A 462 -10.17 25.35 26.40
N SER A 463 -9.69 24.12 26.64
CA SER A 463 -9.56 23.55 27.97
C SER A 463 -8.11 23.66 28.44
N ARG A 464 -7.89 24.21 29.63
CA ARG A 464 -6.54 24.29 30.26
C ARG A 464 -5.93 22.92 30.59
N HIS A 465 -6.74 21.85 30.56
CA HIS A 465 -6.31 20.50 30.95
C HIS A 465 -6.38 19.47 29.82
N GLY A 466 -6.86 19.87 28.63
CA GLY A 466 -6.89 19.02 27.45
C GLY A 466 -5.63 19.15 26.60
N ARG A 467 -5.41 18.22 25.67
CA ARG A 467 -4.33 18.29 24.67
C ARG A 467 -4.93 18.14 23.28
N ASP A 468 -4.38 18.89 22.32
CA ASP A 468 -4.72 18.75 20.91
C ASP A 468 -4.71 17.27 20.45
N SER A 469 -5.70 16.92 19.62
CA SER A 469 -5.91 15.55 19.15
C SER A 469 -6.14 15.50 17.64
N PHE A 470 -6.30 14.29 17.10
CA PHE A 470 -6.47 14.06 15.66
C PHE A 470 -7.82 13.39 15.38
N ALA A 471 -8.46 13.82 14.31
CA ALA A 471 -9.51 13.06 13.61
C ALA A 471 -8.96 12.53 12.29
N TRP A 472 -9.36 11.31 11.93
CA TRP A 472 -9.14 10.77 10.60
C TRP A 472 -10.21 11.27 9.62
N LYS A 473 -9.81 12.00 8.59
CA LYS A 473 -10.72 12.61 7.59
C LYS A 473 -11.55 11.59 6.83
N GLY A 474 -11.01 10.38 6.64
CA GLY A 474 -11.69 9.33 5.87
C GLY A 474 -12.85 8.63 6.61
N SER A 475 -13.15 9.03 7.85
CA SER A 475 -14.14 8.36 8.71
C SER A 475 -15.01 9.39 9.44
N SER A 476 -16.33 9.18 9.45
CA SER A 476 -17.29 10.06 10.13
C SER A 476 -17.10 10.13 11.64
N ASN A 477 -16.64 9.04 12.28
CA ASN A 477 -16.34 9.00 13.71
C ASN A 477 -14.92 9.48 14.06
N GLY A 478 -14.17 9.97 13.08
CA GLY A 478 -12.78 10.44 13.26
C GLY A 478 -11.77 9.34 13.61
N GLN A 479 -12.13 8.06 13.60
CA GLN A 479 -11.24 6.95 13.94
C GLN A 479 -10.62 6.31 12.70
N PHE A 480 -9.30 6.09 12.73
CA PHE A 480 -8.61 5.40 11.63
C PHE A 480 -9.14 3.97 11.44
N SER A 481 -9.60 3.69 10.22
CA SER A 481 -9.82 2.32 9.75
C SER A 481 -9.02 2.06 8.48
N SER A 482 -8.55 0.82 8.29
CA SER A 482 -7.84 0.45 7.06
C SER A 482 -8.72 0.66 5.82
N MET A 483 -10.05 0.55 5.96
CA MET A 483 -11.02 0.82 4.90
C MET A 483 -11.12 2.32 4.59
N SER A 484 -11.23 3.17 5.62
CA SER A 484 -11.27 4.63 5.48
C SER A 484 -9.97 5.22 4.91
N CYS A 485 -8.82 4.59 5.15
CA CYS A 485 -7.55 5.03 4.58
C CYS A 485 -7.42 4.65 3.10
N SER A 486 -7.84 3.43 2.72
CA SER A 486 -8.05 3.07 1.31
C SER A 486 -9.07 4.01 0.65
N HIS A 487 -10.08 4.46 1.39
CA HIS A 487 -11.06 5.41 0.91
C HIS A 487 -10.49 6.84 0.77
N LEU A 488 -9.68 7.34 1.70
CA LEU A 488 -8.98 8.61 1.56
C LEU A 488 -8.02 8.61 0.35
N MET A 489 -7.48 7.45 -0.01
CA MET A 489 -6.75 7.30 -1.27
C MET A 489 -7.64 7.50 -2.51
N SER A 490 -8.97 7.41 -2.39
CA SER A 490 -9.99 7.80 -3.38
C SER A 490 -10.62 9.20 -3.16
N SER A 491 -10.66 9.75 -1.92
CA SER A 491 -11.35 11.01 -1.54
C SER A 491 -10.45 12.20 -1.23
N CYS A 492 -9.17 12.14 -1.62
CA CYS A 492 -8.19 13.23 -1.40
C CYS A 492 -8.71 14.60 -1.91
N PRO A 493 -8.43 15.75 -1.26
CA PRO A 493 -8.87 17.09 -1.70
C PRO A 493 -8.46 17.48 -3.12
N GLN A 494 -7.39 16.88 -3.65
CA GLN A 494 -6.99 17.06 -5.06
C GLN A 494 -7.81 16.19 -6.02
N VAL A 495 -8.34 15.07 -5.52
CA VAL A 495 -9.04 14.04 -6.27
C VAL A 495 -10.57 14.23 -6.23
N PHE A 496 -11.10 14.73 -5.11
CA PHE A 496 -12.54 14.98 -4.92
C PHE A 496 -13.13 15.96 -5.96
N PRO A 497 -12.47 17.09 -6.31
CA PRO A 497 -12.93 17.95 -7.39
C PRO A 497 -13.06 17.22 -8.73
N ILE A 498 -12.25 16.19 -8.96
CA ILE A 498 -12.30 15.36 -10.17
C ILE A 498 -13.54 14.49 -10.20
N TRP A 499 -13.85 13.83 -9.10
CA TRP A 499 -15.09 13.09 -9.01
C TRP A 499 -16.32 14.01 -9.15
N ASN A 500 -16.30 15.15 -8.47
CA ASN A 500 -17.41 16.10 -8.51
C ASN A 500 -17.62 16.70 -9.92
N TYR A 501 -16.53 16.97 -10.65
CA TYR A 501 -16.60 17.49 -12.02
C TYR A 501 -17.29 16.52 -12.99
N PHE A 502 -17.01 15.22 -12.92
CA PHE A 502 -17.54 14.23 -13.86
C PHE A 502 -18.90 13.63 -13.47
N PHE A 503 -19.30 13.72 -12.21
CA PHE A 503 -20.46 12.99 -11.71
C PHE A 503 -21.44 13.85 -10.90
N ARG A 504 -21.09 15.11 -10.58
CA ARG A 504 -21.91 16.10 -9.84
C ARG A 504 -22.63 15.48 -8.62
N ASP A 505 -23.85 15.93 -8.32
CA ASP A 505 -24.65 15.54 -7.13
C ASP A 505 -25.06 14.05 -7.11
N ASP A 506 -24.95 13.36 -8.24
CA ASP A 506 -25.19 11.91 -8.34
C ASP A 506 -24.01 11.06 -7.84
N PHE A 507 -22.86 11.69 -7.56
CA PHE A 507 -21.68 11.03 -7.04
C PHE A 507 -21.73 10.88 -5.53
N GLN A 508 -22.06 9.68 -5.07
CA GLN A 508 -21.99 9.36 -3.65
C GLN A 508 -20.64 8.73 -3.32
N LEU A 509 -19.91 9.34 -2.38
CA LEU A 509 -18.79 8.68 -1.73
C LEU A 509 -19.30 7.38 -1.06
N PRO A 510 -18.49 6.30 -1.02
CA PRO A 510 -18.81 5.12 -0.23
C PRO A 510 -19.15 5.54 1.20
N GLN A 511 -20.37 5.18 1.62
CA GLN A 511 -20.81 5.34 2.98
C GLN A 511 -20.05 4.37 3.89
N THR A 512 -20.01 4.67 5.19
CA THR A 512 -19.23 3.95 6.22
C THR A 512 -19.48 2.44 6.26
N ASP A 513 -20.63 1.99 5.78
CA ASP A 513 -21.05 0.58 5.80
C ASP A 513 -20.87 -0.14 4.45
N THR A 514 -20.37 0.57 3.43
CA THR A 514 -20.13 0.00 2.09
C THR A 514 -18.64 -0.22 1.84
N SER A 515 -18.26 -1.42 1.40
CA SER A 515 -16.85 -1.67 1.11
C SER A 515 -16.42 -0.92 -0.16
N PHE A 516 -15.15 -0.51 -0.22
CA PHE A 516 -14.59 0.18 -1.38
C PHE A 516 -14.79 -0.59 -2.70
N PHE A 517 -14.78 -1.93 -2.64
CA PHE A 517 -15.03 -2.77 -3.81
C PHE A 517 -16.51 -2.80 -4.20
N ASP A 518 -17.44 -2.82 -3.23
CA ASP A 518 -18.88 -2.69 -3.52
C ASP A 518 -19.19 -1.33 -4.15
N TRP A 519 -18.49 -0.29 -3.70
CA TRP A 519 -18.60 1.04 -4.27
C TRP A 519 -18.05 1.13 -5.70
N ILE A 520 -16.88 0.53 -5.97
CA ILE A 520 -16.36 0.41 -7.35
C ILE A 520 -17.36 -0.36 -8.21
N GLN A 521 -17.84 -1.52 -7.75
CA GLN A 521 -18.75 -2.36 -8.51
C GLN A 521 -20.08 -1.66 -8.81
N ARG A 522 -20.70 -1.01 -7.81
CA ARG A 522 -21.93 -0.23 -8.02
C ARG A 522 -21.75 0.85 -9.07
N ASN A 523 -20.65 1.58 -9.02
CA ASN A 523 -20.42 2.65 -9.98
C ASN A 523 -20.04 2.10 -11.36
N CYS A 524 -19.20 1.07 -11.46
CA CYS A 524 -18.84 0.43 -12.74
C CYS A 524 -20.03 -0.26 -13.42
N THR A 525 -21.05 -0.68 -12.68
CA THR A 525 -22.24 -1.38 -13.22
C THR A 525 -23.46 -0.48 -13.37
N LYS A 526 -23.37 0.81 -13.00
CA LYS A 526 -24.46 1.77 -13.16
C LYS A 526 -24.71 2.02 -14.65
N LYS A 527 -25.92 1.68 -15.11
CA LYS A 527 -26.35 1.78 -16.51
C LYS A 527 -26.79 3.18 -16.93
N SER A 528 -26.80 4.15 -16.01
CA SER A 528 -27.12 5.54 -16.32
C SER A 528 -26.00 6.20 -17.14
N TYR A 529 -26.28 7.37 -17.72
CA TYR A 529 -25.26 8.22 -18.32
C TYR A 529 -24.78 9.25 -17.29
N ALA A 530 -23.57 9.78 -17.48
CA ALA A 530 -23.11 10.93 -16.71
C ALA A 530 -23.75 12.22 -17.25
N LEU A 531 -24.10 13.16 -16.37
CA LEU A 531 -24.77 14.40 -16.76
C LEU A 531 -23.84 15.40 -17.49
N THR A 532 -22.54 15.34 -17.22
CA THR A 532 -21.55 16.31 -17.74
C THR A 532 -20.90 15.91 -19.05
N ILE A 533 -20.93 14.62 -19.41
CA ILE A 533 -20.34 14.09 -20.65
C ILE A 533 -21.27 12.99 -21.17
N PRO A 534 -21.57 12.94 -22.48
CA PRO A 534 -22.42 11.90 -23.09
C PRO A 534 -21.71 10.54 -23.12
N ALA A 535 -21.49 9.97 -21.94
CA ALA A 535 -20.79 8.73 -21.70
C ALA A 535 -21.58 7.84 -20.71
N PRO A 536 -21.61 6.51 -20.92
CA PRO A 536 -22.13 5.58 -19.93
C PRO A 536 -21.39 5.75 -18.60
N TRP A 537 -22.13 5.87 -17.50
CA TRP A 537 -21.60 6.17 -16.17
C TRP A 537 -20.51 5.19 -15.77
N GLY A 538 -20.75 3.88 -15.93
CA GLY A 538 -19.78 2.85 -15.56
C GLY A 538 -18.45 2.97 -16.29
N SER A 539 -18.50 3.33 -17.58
CA SER A 539 -17.31 3.57 -18.39
C SER A 539 -16.57 4.83 -17.93
N LEU A 540 -17.28 5.95 -17.74
CA LEU A 540 -16.69 7.20 -17.23
C LEU A 540 -16.06 7.01 -15.87
N PHE A 541 -16.74 6.32 -14.97
CA PHE A 541 -16.25 6.04 -13.63
C PHE A 541 -14.92 5.26 -13.65
N PHE A 542 -14.81 4.28 -14.54
CA PHE A 542 -13.58 3.51 -14.69
C PHE A 542 -12.40 4.36 -15.20
N PHE A 543 -12.62 5.21 -16.21
CA PHE A 543 -11.58 6.09 -16.74
C PHE A 543 -11.12 7.15 -15.73
N VAL A 544 -12.04 7.71 -14.96
CA VAL A 544 -11.74 8.64 -13.86
C VAL A 544 -10.89 7.94 -12.79
N LEU A 545 -11.31 6.74 -12.34
CA LEU A 545 -10.59 5.94 -11.33
C LEU A 545 -9.16 5.61 -11.77
N TRP A 546 -9.00 5.12 -12.99
CA TRP A 546 -7.72 4.75 -13.60
C TRP A 546 -6.78 5.96 -13.71
N THR A 547 -7.29 7.10 -14.14
CA THR A 547 -6.48 8.31 -14.37
C THR A 547 -5.98 8.91 -13.06
N ILE A 548 -6.83 8.93 -12.02
CA ILE A 548 -6.45 9.31 -10.66
C ILE A 548 -5.32 8.39 -10.17
N TRP A 549 -5.44 7.09 -10.39
CA TRP A 549 -4.41 6.13 -9.99
C TRP A 549 -3.06 6.38 -10.70
N ILE A 550 -3.07 6.63 -12.01
CA ILE A 550 -1.83 6.94 -12.77
C ILE A 550 -1.17 8.22 -12.25
N HIS A 551 -1.93 9.31 -12.12
CA HIS A 551 -1.36 10.61 -11.75
C HIS A 551 -0.85 10.63 -10.31
N LYS A 552 -1.52 9.91 -9.39
CA LYS A 552 -0.99 9.70 -8.03
C LYS A 552 0.31 8.91 -8.02
N ASN A 553 0.46 7.92 -8.90
CA ASN A 553 1.73 7.21 -9.03
C ASN A 553 2.81 8.12 -9.63
N LYS A 554 2.50 8.93 -10.66
CA LYS A 554 3.46 9.89 -11.22
C LYS A 554 3.95 10.93 -10.19
N LYS A 555 3.07 11.48 -9.34
CA LYS A 555 3.50 12.36 -8.23
C LYS A 555 4.44 11.65 -7.25
N VAL A 556 4.17 10.38 -6.93
CA VAL A 556 4.95 9.61 -5.94
C VAL A 556 6.31 9.14 -6.47
N TYR A 557 6.43 8.86 -7.77
CA TYR A 557 7.63 8.26 -8.36
C TYR A 557 8.46 9.21 -9.22
N CYS A 558 7.85 10.28 -9.75
CA CYS A 558 8.47 11.23 -10.66
C CYS A 558 8.36 12.68 -10.15
N ASP A 559 7.83 12.89 -8.93
CA ASP A 559 7.55 14.18 -8.29
C ASP A 559 6.68 15.16 -9.11
N GLN A 560 6.04 14.66 -10.17
CA GLN A 560 5.25 15.46 -11.09
C GLN A 560 3.95 15.96 -10.45
N ASP A 561 3.68 17.26 -10.54
CA ASP A 561 2.54 17.89 -9.88
C ASP A 561 1.17 17.40 -10.35
N PHE A 562 0.20 17.48 -9.43
CA PHE A 562 -1.17 17.02 -9.62
C PHE A 562 -2.03 18.20 -10.10
N ASP A 563 -2.15 18.37 -11.43
CA ASP A 563 -3.01 19.40 -12.04
C ASP A 563 -4.38 18.78 -12.43
N PRO A 564 -5.48 19.18 -11.77
CA PRO A 564 -6.82 18.70 -12.10
C PRO A 564 -7.24 18.99 -13.54
N ASN A 565 -6.80 20.11 -14.14
CA ASN A 565 -7.17 20.47 -15.51
C ASN A 565 -6.55 19.54 -16.56
N VAL A 566 -5.32 19.09 -16.32
CA VAL A 566 -4.65 18.08 -17.15
C VAL A 566 -5.37 16.73 -17.02
N ILE A 567 -5.82 16.40 -15.81
CA ILE A 567 -6.54 15.15 -15.54
C ILE A 567 -7.95 15.17 -16.16
N TYR A 568 -8.68 16.30 -16.08
CA TYR A 568 -9.98 16.46 -16.72
C TYR A 568 -9.88 16.26 -18.22
N ARG A 569 -8.88 16.88 -18.83
CA ARG A 569 -8.60 16.78 -20.26
C ARG A 569 -8.27 15.35 -20.67
N PHE A 570 -7.37 14.69 -19.94
CA PHE A 570 -6.98 13.31 -20.20
C PHE A 570 -8.15 12.34 -20.10
N ILE A 571 -9.01 12.48 -19.08
CA ILE A 571 -10.20 11.63 -18.92
C ILE A 571 -11.19 11.87 -20.06
N ARG A 572 -11.45 13.13 -20.44
CA ARG A 572 -12.34 13.49 -21.56
C ARG A 572 -11.85 12.86 -22.86
N GLU A 573 -10.58 13.08 -23.21
CA GLU A 573 -9.99 12.56 -24.45
C GLU A 573 -10.04 11.03 -24.50
N ARG A 574 -9.66 10.35 -23.41
CA ARG A 574 -9.63 8.89 -23.33
C ARG A 574 -11.02 8.26 -23.36
N ILE A 575 -12.03 8.89 -22.77
CA ILE A 575 -13.39 8.34 -22.83
C ILE A 575 -14.04 8.55 -24.19
N PHE A 576 -13.84 9.71 -24.83
CA PHE A 576 -14.35 9.92 -26.19
C PHE A 576 -13.69 8.95 -27.17
N GLU A 577 -12.38 8.72 -27.03
CA GLU A 577 -11.65 7.68 -27.78
C GLU A 577 -12.18 6.27 -27.50
N PHE A 578 -12.50 5.95 -26.24
CA PHE A 578 -13.09 4.66 -25.91
C PHE A 578 -14.49 4.47 -26.52
N LEU A 579 -15.33 5.51 -26.45
CA LEU A 579 -16.71 5.45 -26.95
C LEU A 579 -16.79 5.48 -28.48
N SER A 580 -15.84 6.13 -29.16
CA SER A 580 -15.76 6.10 -30.63
C SER A 580 -15.34 4.73 -31.18
N VAL A 581 -14.77 3.86 -30.33
CA VAL A 581 -14.36 2.49 -30.66
C VAL A 581 -15.41 1.45 -30.24
N LEU A 582 -16.41 1.82 -29.43
CA LEU A 582 -17.49 0.90 -29.07
C LEU A 582 -18.39 0.66 -30.30
N PRO A 583 -18.60 -0.59 -30.73
CA PRO A 583 -19.43 -0.89 -31.87
C PRO A 583 -20.88 -0.48 -31.57
N SER A 584 -21.51 0.26 -32.49
CA SER A 584 -22.96 0.37 -32.53
C SER A 584 -23.56 -1.05 -32.52
N PRO A 585 -24.69 -1.30 -31.85
CA PRO A 585 -25.24 -2.65 -31.72
C PRO A 585 -25.81 -3.11 -33.06
N LYS A 586 -24.95 -3.59 -33.94
CA LYS A 586 -25.28 -4.47 -35.06
C LYS A 586 -24.31 -5.64 -34.99
N PHE A 587 -24.73 -6.68 -34.29
CA PHE A 587 -24.10 -7.99 -34.34
C PHE A 587 -24.23 -8.53 -35.77
N GLY A 588 -23.17 -8.38 -36.55
CA GLY A 588 -22.93 -9.14 -37.77
C GLY A 588 -21.61 -9.87 -37.61
N ASN A 589 -21.62 -11.20 -37.78
CA ASN A 589 -20.42 -12.02 -37.81
C ASN A 589 -19.42 -11.47 -38.84
N HIS A 590 -18.33 -10.87 -38.38
CA HIS A 590 -17.25 -10.42 -39.27
C HIS A 590 -16.02 -11.30 -39.09
N SER A 591 -15.76 -12.11 -40.12
CA SER A 591 -14.48 -12.78 -40.34
C SER A 591 -13.35 -11.76 -40.43
N SER A 592 -12.19 -12.10 -39.88
CA SER A 592 -10.98 -11.28 -39.96
C SER A 592 -10.36 -11.38 -41.35
N THR A 593 -10.55 -10.36 -42.17
CA THR A 593 -9.79 -10.18 -43.42
C THR A 593 -8.53 -9.37 -43.15
N GLN A 594 -7.36 -9.91 -43.50
CA GLN A 594 -6.08 -9.21 -43.46
C GLN A 594 -6.11 -8.03 -44.45
N LYS A 595 -5.75 -6.82 -43.99
CA LYS A 595 -5.61 -5.64 -44.84
C LYS A 595 -4.13 -5.26 -44.90
N LEU A 596 -3.57 -5.31 -46.10
CA LEU A 596 -2.23 -4.79 -46.36
C LEU A 596 -2.27 -3.27 -46.19
N VAL A 597 -1.43 -2.73 -45.30
CA VAL A 597 -1.24 -1.29 -45.13
C VAL A 597 0.07 -0.93 -45.81
N LYS A 598 -0.02 -0.17 -46.90
CA LYS A 598 1.11 0.45 -47.58
C LYS A 598 0.77 1.92 -47.80
N TRP A 599 1.78 2.78 -47.88
CA TRP A 599 1.56 4.14 -48.33
C TRP A 599 1.18 4.12 -49.81
N ASP A 600 0.07 4.75 -50.17
CA ASP A 600 -0.42 4.84 -51.55
C ASP A 600 -0.05 6.19 -52.17
N LYS A 601 0.46 6.17 -53.40
CA LYS A 601 0.77 7.40 -54.16
C LYS A 601 -0.51 8.23 -54.38
N PRO A 602 -0.44 9.57 -54.29
CA PRO A 602 -1.59 10.41 -54.60
C PRO A 602 -1.93 10.36 -56.11
N PRO A 603 -3.19 10.67 -56.50
CA PRO A 603 -3.60 10.77 -57.91
C PRO A 603 -2.73 11.74 -58.72
N ALA A 604 -2.66 11.54 -60.04
CA ALA A 604 -1.91 12.43 -60.94
C ALA A 604 -2.37 13.89 -60.80
N GLY A 605 -1.41 14.81 -60.66
CA GLY A 605 -1.69 16.23 -60.42
C GLY A 605 -1.91 16.62 -58.96
N SER A 606 -1.84 15.68 -58.01
CA SER A 606 -1.95 15.95 -56.57
C SER A 606 -0.69 15.58 -55.79
N PHE A 607 -0.53 16.22 -54.63
CA PHE A 607 0.57 16.00 -53.70
C PHE A 607 0.03 15.42 -52.39
N LYS A 608 0.91 14.78 -51.63
CA LYS A 608 0.55 14.17 -50.36
C LYS A 608 1.52 14.60 -49.26
N LEU A 609 0.97 15.18 -48.19
CA LEU A 609 1.67 15.61 -46.99
C LEU A 609 1.45 14.58 -45.89
N ASN A 610 2.53 14.06 -45.32
CA ASN A 610 2.53 13.20 -44.13
C ASN A 610 3.15 13.97 -42.96
N THR A 611 2.53 13.95 -41.78
CA THR A 611 3.06 14.63 -40.58
C THR A 611 2.97 13.77 -39.33
N ASP A 612 3.84 14.00 -38.36
CA ASP A 612 3.84 13.35 -37.04
C ASP A 612 4.44 14.28 -35.95
N GLY A 613 4.13 14.01 -34.69
CA GLY A 613 4.65 14.67 -33.49
C GLY A 613 5.31 13.69 -32.51
N SER A 614 6.54 14.00 -32.08
CA SER A 614 7.30 13.17 -31.13
C SER A 614 7.52 13.90 -29.80
N VAL A 615 7.31 13.20 -28.67
CA VAL A 615 7.45 13.80 -27.32
C VAL A 615 8.17 12.85 -26.36
N ILE A 616 9.23 13.35 -25.72
CA ILE A 616 9.94 12.67 -24.62
C ILE A 616 9.32 13.12 -23.30
N ASN A 617 8.84 12.18 -22.48
CA ASN A 617 8.20 12.41 -21.17
C ASN A 617 6.87 13.22 -21.20
N ASN A 618 5.94 12.90 -22.10
CA ASN A 618 4.68 13.65 -22.33
C ASN A 618 3.88 14.03 -21.05
N PRO A 619 3.56 15.33 -20.84
CA PRO A 619 4.02 16.49 -21.61
C PRO A 619 5.49 16.79 -21.32
N GLY A 620 6.28 17.01 -22.36
CA GLY A 620 7.73 17.15 -22.24
C GLY A 620 8.34 17.70 -23.53
N LEU A 621 9.64 17.48 -23.72
CA LEU A 621 10.35 17.93 -24.93
C LEU A 621 9.69 17.35 -26.18
N ALA A 622 9.15 18.23 -27.01
CA ALA A 622 8.30 17.95 -28.14
C ALA A 622 8.92 18.47 -29.44
N THR A 623 8.73 17.68 -30.47
CA THR A 623 9.19 17.93 -31.83
C THR A 623 8.11 17.51 -32.81
N SER A 624 8.17 18.00 -34.04
CA SER A 624 7.31 17.56 -35.13
C SER A 624 8.11 17.39 -36.41
N GLY A 625 7.58 16.62 -37.34
CA GLY A 625 8.19 16.42 -38.65
C GLY A 625 7.16 16.05 -39.69
N GLY A 626 7.53 16.21 -40.96
CA GLY A 626 6.66 15.84 -42.06
C GLY A 626 7.34 15.99 -43.42
N LEU A 627 6.66 15.47 -44.44
CA LEU A 627 7.17 15.44 -45.82
C LEU A 627 6.03 15.52 -46.83
N ILE A 628 6.34 16.11 -47.99
CA ILE A 628 5.47 16.24 -49.15
C ILE A 628 6.04 15.40 -50.29
N ARG A 629 5.18 14.57 -50.89
CA ARG A 629 5.50 13.71 -52.04
C ARG A 629 4.53 13.95 -53.19
N ASP A 630 5.00 13.80 -54.42
CA ASP A 630 4.15 13.90 -55.63
C ASP A 630 3.46 12.58 -56.00
N HIS A 631 2.67 12.59 -57.07
CA HIS A 631 2.00 11.41 -57.65
C HIS A 631 2.95 10.30 -58.11
N ARG A 632 4.24 10.58 -58.34
CA ARG A 632 5.26 9.57 -58.66
C ARG A 632 5.87 8.97 -57.40
N GLY A 633 5.59 9.54 -56.23
CA GLY A 633 6.19 9.20 -54.94
C GLY A 633 7.55 9.88 -54.72
N CYS A 634 7.90 10.86 -55.56
CA CYS A 634 9.13 11.61 -55.44
C CYS A 634 9.06 12.57 -54.25
N TRP A 635 10.18 12.72 -53.54
CA TRP A 635 10.32 13.72 -52.49
C TRP A 635 10.27 15.12 -53.09
N ILE A 636 9.38 15.95 -52.56
CA ILE A 636 9.28 17.36 -52.95
C ILE A 636 9.93 18.24 -51.90
N ARG A 637 9.55 18.05 -50.63
CA ARG A 637 10.14 18.78 -49.50
C ARG A 637 9.82 18.07 -48.19
N GLY A 638 10.69 18.19 -47.18
CA GLY A 638 10.37 17.77 -45.82
C GLY A 638 10.77 18.82 -44.79
N PHE A 639 10.37 18.60 -43.55
CA PHE A 639 10.70 19.48 -42.45
C PHE A 639 10.81 18.72 -41.13
N SER A 640 11.58 19.29 -40.20
CA SER A 640 11.70 18.82 -38.83
C SER A 640 11.86 20.01 -37.88
N ARG A 641 11.12 19.98 -36.77
CA ARG A 641 10.96 21.14 -35.87
C ARG A 641 11.10 20.77 -34.41
N LYS A 642 11.79 21.62 -33.65
CA LYS A 642 11.69 21.69 -32.18
C LYS A 642 10.55 22.61 -31.75
N ILE A 643 9.68 22.10 -30.90
CA ILE A 643 8.51 22.83 -30.40
C ILE A 643 8.74 23.36 -28.98
N GLY A 644 9.60 22.69 -28.20
CA GLY A 644 9.81 22.98 -26.79
C GLY A 644 9.01 22.03 -25.91
N ILE A 645 8.41 22.49 -24.81
CA ILE A 645 7.61 21.63 -23.93
C ILE A 645 6.16 21.60 -24.42
N ALA A 646 5.70 20.45 -24.93
CA ALA A 646 4.32 20.30 -25.42
C ALA A 646 3.75 18.89 -25.19
N SER A 647 2.44 18.76 -25.36
CA SER A 647 1.76 17.45 -25.37
C SER A 647 1.89 16.77 -26.73
N SER A 648 1.73 15.44 -26.80
CA SER A 648 1.74 14.71 -28.09
C SER A 648 0.74 15.30 -29.08
N LEU A 649 -0.50 15.58 -28.67
CA LEU A 649 -1.50 16.18 -29.55
C LEU A 649 -1.11 17.58 -30.05
N ALA A 650 -0.45 18.38 -29.21
CA ALA A 650 0.06 19.69 -29.62
C ALA A 650 1.20 19.57 -30.64
N ALA A 651 2.07 18.57 -30.47
CA ALA A 651 3.16 18.28 -31.42
C ALA A 651 2.61 17.85 -32.78
N GLU A 652 1.61 16.97 -32.79
CA GLU A 652 0.90 16.50 -33.99
C GLU A 652 0.26 17.66 -34.78
N ILE A 653 -0.54 18.47 -34.10
CA ILE A 653 -1.23 19.62 -34.73
C ILE A 653 -0.22 20.67 -35.19
N CYS A 654 0.89 20.85 -34.48
CA CYS A 654 1.97 21.73 -34.92
C CYS A 654 2.65 21.22 -36.18
N GLY A 655 2.89 19.91 -36.29
CA GLY A 655 3.39 19.27 -37.51
C GLY A 655 2.46 19.51 -38.69
N ILE A 656 1.15 19.33 -38.50
CA ILE A 656 0.14 19.60 -39.53
C ILE A 656 0.18 21.06 -39.99
N ARG A 657 0.22 22.00 -39.05
CA ARG A 657 0.31 23.44 -39.36
C ARG A 657 1.53 23.77 -40.21
N ASP A 658 2.69 23.30 -39.77
CA ASP A 658 3.96 23.63 -40.40
C ASP A 658 4.05 22.97 -41.80
N GLY A 659 3.47 21.77 -41.98
CA GLY A 659 3.33 21.13 -43.28
C GLY A 659 2.36 21.84 -44.23
N LEU A 660 1.22 22.37 -43.73
CA LEU A 660 0.29 23.18 -44.52
C LEU A 660 0.92 24.50 -44.96
N LEU A 661 1.66 25.17 -44.06
CA LEU A 661 2.41 26.38 -44.40
C LEU A 661 3.47 26.09 -45.48
N LEU A 662 4.14 24.94 -45.39
CA LEU A 662 5.11 24.51 -46.38
C LEU A 662 4.48 24.26 -47.76
N ALA A 663 3.30 23.62 -47.78
CA ALA A 663 2.55 23.40 -49.01
C ALA A 663 2.09 24.72 -49.66
N LYS A 664 1.69 25.71 -48.83
CA LYS A 664 1.35 27.05 -49.29
C LYS A 664 2.55 27.79 -49.92
N GLN A 665 3.73 27.65 -49.32
CA GLN A 665 4.97 28.22 -49.87
C GLN A 665 5.39 27.56 -51.20
N LEU A 666 4.97 26.32 -51.43
CA LEU A 666 5.24 25.56 -52.65
C LEU A 666 4.18 25.78 -53.75
N ASP A 667 3.18 26.63 -53.51
CA ASP A 667 2.05 26.89 -54.42
C ASP A 667 1.33 25.60 -54.89
N ILE A 668 1.16 24.65 -53.96
CA ILE A 668 0.52 23.37 -54.25
C ILE A 668 -0.99 23.53 -54.42
N GLN A 669 -1.48 23.17 -55.60
CA GLN A 669 -2.89 23.34 -56.00
C GLN A 669 -3.83 22.23 -55.51
N SER A 670 -3.30 21.05 -55.16
CA SER A 670 -4.08 19.89 -54.72
C SER A 670 -3.28 19.06 -53.73
N LEU A 671 -3.77 18.94 -52.49
CA LEU A 671 -3.03 18.36 -51.37
C LEU A 671 -3.86 17.37 -50.57
N ILE A 672 -3.33 16.15 -50.40
CA ILE A 672 -3.86 15.16 -49.46
C ILE A 672 -3.02 15.20 -48.19
N VAL A 673 -3.62 15.50 -47.05
CA VAL A 673 -2.92 15.53 -45.75
C VAL A 673 -3.23 14.26 -44.98
N GLU A 674 -2.19 13.46 -44.71
CA GLU A 674 -2.23 12.21 -43.98
C GLU A 674 -1.62 12.37 -42.59
N VAL A 675 -2.43 12.00 -41.60
CA VAL A 675 -2.04 12.04 -40.18
C VAL A 675 -2.40 10.70 -39.55
N ASP A 676 -1.54 10.18 -38.69
CA ASP A 676 -1.79 8.93 -37.96
C ASP A 676 -2.45 9.14 -36.59
N SER A 677 -2.47 10.38 -36.11
CA SER A 677 -3.30 10.80 -34.98
C SER A 677 -4.77 10.99 -35.40
N PHE A 678 -5.59 9.98 -35.11
CA PHE A 678 -7.04 10.04 -35.35
C PHE A 678 -7.71 11.20 -34.60
N ILE A 679 -7.19 11.58 -33.42
CA ILE A 679 -7.69 12.71 -32.64
C ILE A 679 -7.37 14.04 -33.34
N ALA A 680 -6.16 14.20 -33.88
CA ALA A 680 -5.80 15.38 -34.66
C ALA A 680 -6.66 15.48 -35.93
N PHE A 681 -6.86 14.37 -36.64
CA PHE A 681 -7.77 14.26 -37.78
C PHE A 681 -9.19 14.70 -37.42
N GLN A 682 -9.75 14.15 -36.34
CA GLN A 682 -11.11 14.44 -35.90
C GLN A 682 -11.27 15.91 -35.51
N LEU A 683 -10.36 16.47 -34.71
CA LEU A 683 -10.41 17.88 -34.29
C LEU A 683 -10.32 18.86 -35.47
N LEU A 684 -9.50 18.55 -36.47
CA LEU A 684 -9.38 19.37 -37.67
C LEU A 684 -10.56 19.20 -38.62
N SER A 685 -11.25 18.05 -38.61
CA SER A 685 -12.44 17.80 -39.43
C SER A 685 -13.70 18.41 -38.80
N THR A 686 -13.97 18.12 -37.53
CA THR A 686 -15.22 18.49 -36.84
C THR A 686 -15.19 19.85 -36.14
N GLY A 687 -14.00 20.45 -35.97
CA GLY A 687 -13.83 21.65 -35.17
C GLY A 687 -13.74 21.38 -33.67
N THR A 688 -13.50 22.43 -32.88
CA THR A 688 -13.29 22.33 -31.43
C THR A 688 -13.95 23.50 -30.69
N ASP A 689 -14.23 23.31 -29.39
CA ASP A 689 -14.77 24.33 -28.48
C ASP A 689 -13.70 25.40 -28.19
N HIS A 690 -14.12 26.67 -28.02
CA HIS A 690 -13.26 27.80 -27.65
C HIS A 690 -12.47 27.58 -26.35
N HIS A 691 -12.94 26.70 -25.47
CA HIS A 691 -12.25 26.32 -24.23
C HIS A 691 -11.14 25.27 -24.43
N HIS A 692 -10.98 24.72 -25.64
CA HIS A 692 -9.91 23.76 -25.92
C HIS A 692 -8.54 24.46 -25.86
N PRO A 693 -7.55 23.92 -25.12
CA PRO A 693 -6.24 24.56 -24.90
C PRO A 693 -5.44 24.79 -26.20
N LEU A 694 -5.74 24.04 -27.25
CA LEU A 694 -5.14 24.17 -28.58
C LEU A 694 -6.09 24.83 -29.59
N CYS A 695 -7.19 25.46 -29.14
CA CYS A 695 -8.19 26.06 -30.02
C CYS A 695 -7.55 27.03 -31.02
N SER A 696 -6.63 27.88 -30.59
CA SER A 696 -5.91 28.81 -31.48
C SER A 696 -5.10 28.09 -32.56
N LEU A 697 -4.39 27.01 -32.19
CA LEU A 697 -3.58 26.23 -33.12
C LEU A 697 -4.44 25.43 -34.10
N ILE A 698 -5.53 24.83 -33.63
CA ILE A 698 -6.51 24.08 -34.45
C ILE A 698 -7.23 25.03 -35.42
N SER A 699 -7.69 26.19 -34.94
CA SER A 699 -8.33 27.21 -35.78
C SER A 699 -7.38 27.73 -36.85
N ASN A 700 -6.09 27.90 -36.53
CA ASN A 700 -5.06 28.27 -37.51
C ASN A 700 -4.89 27.19 -38.59
N CYS A 701 -4.76 25.92 -38.20
CA CYS A 701 -4.68 24.82 -39.17
C CYS A 701 -5.94 24.75 -40.05
N ARG A 702 -7.13 24.91 -39.47
CA ARG A 702 -8.38 24.91 -40.23
C ARG A 702 -8.48 26.09 -41.20
N ALA A 703 -8.01 27.27 -40.80
CA ALA A 703 -7.93 28.42 -41.69
C ALA A 703 -7.00 28.14 -42.87
N LEU A 704 -5.84 27.50 -42.64
CA LEU A 704 -4.92 27.10 -43.70
C LEU A 704 -5.52 26.03 -44.65
N VAL A 705 -6.29 25.08 -44.12
CA VAL A 705 -7.00 24.09 -44.95
C VAL A 705 -8.06 24.75 -45.84
N VAL A 706 -8.72 25.81 -45.37
CA VAL A 706 -9.71 26.56 -46.15
C VAL A 706 -9.05 27.48 -47.19
N ASP A 707 -7.88 28.04 -46.86
CA ASP A 707 -7.15 29.00 -47.68
C ASP A 707 -6.33 28.33 -48.81
N LEU A 708 -5.97 27.05 -48.65
CA LEU A 708 -5.30 26.26 -49.69
C LEU A 708 -6.31 25.65 -50.68
N PRO A 709 -6.03 25.66 -51.99
CA PRO A 709 -6.85 25.02 -53.00
C PRO A 709 -6.85 23.48 -52.83
N HIS A 710 -8.05 22.89 -52.89
CA HIS A 710 -8.28 21.44 -52.94
C HIS A 710 -7.49 20.61 -51.90
N VAL A 711 -7.66 20.90 -50.61
CA VAL A 711 -7.08 20.12 -49.51
C VAL A 711 -8.04 19.01 -49.03
N HIS A 712 -7.56 17.79 -48.95
CA HIS A 712 -8.28 16.64 -48.37
C HIS A 712 -7.50 16.06 -47.18
N LEU A 713 -8.06 16.19 -45.97
CA LEU A 713 -7.49 15.60 -44.77
C LEU A 713 -7.96 14.15 -44.60
N GLN A 714 -7.07 13.22 -44.27
CA GLN A 714 -7.41 11.83 -44.01
C GLN A 714 -6.53 11.19 -42.92
N HIS A 715 -7.08 10.17 -42.26
CA HIS A 715 -6.35 9.37 -41.28
C HIS A 715 -5.63 8.20 -41.96
N VAL A 716 -4.38 7.96 -41.57
CA VAL A 716 -3.57 6.83 -42.04
C VAL A 716 -3.13 5.96 -40.85
N TYR A 717 -2.89 4.67 -41.07
CA TYR A 717 -2.27 3.84 -40.06
C TYR A 717 -0.80 4.24 -39.85
N ARG A 718 -0.28 4.03 -38.63
CA ARG A 718 1.10 4.38 -38.26
C ARG A 718 2.15 3.77 -39.21
N GLU A 719 1.90 2.56 -39.67
CA GLU A 719 2.76 1.83 -40.62
C GLU A 719 2.86 2.54 -41.99
N GLY A 720 1.85 3.33 -42.37
CA GLY A 720 1.86 4.16 -43.58
C GLY A 720 2.42 5.57 -43.38
N ASN A 721 2.80 5.94 -42.16
CA ASN A 721 3.28 7.28 -41.78
C ASN A 721 4.73 7.28 -41.23
N MET A 722 5.47 6.18 -41.38
CA MET A 722 6.78 5.99 -40.73
C MET A 722 7.83 7.04 -41.11
N CYS A 723 7.74 7.57 -42.34
CA CYS A 723 8.64 8.61 -42.80
C CYS A 723 8.48 9.91 -41.97
N ALA A 724 7.25 10.29 -41.63
CA ALA A 724 6.99 11.45 -40.78
C ALA A 724 7.41 11.21 -39.32
N ASP A 725 7.15 10.02 -38.77
CA ASP A 725 7.59 9.61 -37.41
C ASP A 725 9.11 9.75 -37.24
N ARG A 726 9.87 9.27 -38.24
CA ARG A 726 11.33 9.41 -38.21
C ARG A 726 11.80 10.86 -38.28
N LEU A 727 11.19 11.70 -39.11
CA LEU A 727 11.52 13.12 -39.19
C LEU A 727 11.22 13.84 -37.87
N ALA A 728 10.08 13.54 -37.24
CA ALA A 728 9.73 14.07 -35.93
C ALA A 728 10.72 13.62 -34.85
N ALA A 729 11.14 12.35 -34.86
CA ALA A 729 12.12 11.81 -33.91
C ALA A 729 13.53 12.42 -34.09
N MET A 730 13.98 12.64 -35.32
CA MET A 730 15.29 13.23 -35.64
C MET A 730 15.42 14.67 -35.11
N ALA A 731 14.31 15.41 -35.03
CA ALA A 731 14.29 16.77 -34.50
C ALA A 731 14.68 16.88 -33.01
N HIS A 732 14.71 15.79 -32.24
CA HIS A 732 15.22 15.85 -30.85
C HIS A 732 16.72 16.14 -30.79
N SER A 733 17.47 15.70 -31.80
CA SER A 733 18.93 15.82 -31.86
C SER A 733 19.44 16.91 -32.81
N GLN A 734 18.57 17.59 -33.55
CA GLN A 734 18.98 18.68 -34.45
C GLN A 734 19.46 19.90 -33.66
N GLN A 735 20.26 20.79 -34.25
CA GLN A 735 20.69 22.03 -33.57
C GLN A 735 19.65 23.16 -33.73
N GLU A 736 19.27 23.44 -34.97
CA GLU A 736 18.29 24.46 -35.38
C GLU A 736 16.85 24.16 -34.92
N ASP A 737 16.03 25.19 -34.71
CA ASP A 737 14.64 25.02 -34.26
C ASP A 737 13.70 24.57 -35.38
N PHE A 738 13.99 24.92 -36.64
CA PHE A 738 13.22 24.48 -37.81
C PHE A 738 14.16 24.21 -38.98
N VAL A 739 14.09 23.02 -39.56
CA VAL A 739 14.92 22.61 -40.69
C VAL A 739 14.02 22.24 -41.85
N ILE A 740 14.27 22.82 -43.02
CA ILE A 740 13.66 22.43 -44.30
C ILE A 740 14.64 21.50 -45.02
N LEU A 741 14.11 20.39 -45.53
CA LEU A 741 14.86 19.34 -46.21
C LEU A 741 14.49 19.32 -47.69
N GLU A 742 15.38 19.85 -48.53
CA GLU A 742 15.23 19.88 -50.00
C GLU A 742 15.35 18.47 -50.62
N GLY A 743 16.01 17.54 -49.94
CA GLY A 743 16.15 16.14 -50.36
C GLY A 743 15.90 15.17 -49.22
N CYS A 744 15.54 13.93 -49.58
CA CYS A 744 15.34 12.84 -48.62
C CYS A 744 16.65 12.53 -47.87
N PRO A 745 16.69 12.55 -46.53
CA PRO A 745 17.87 12.16 -45.76
C PRO A 745 18.27 10.70 -46.05
N SER A 746 19.57 10.41 -46.09
CA SER A 746 20.11 9.05 -46.34
C SER A 746 19.71 8.03 -45.26
N THR A 747 19.34 8.49 -44.07
CA THR A 747 18.82 7.68 -42.95
C THR A 747 17.36 7.25 -43.13
N LEU A 748 16.66 7.83 -44.12
CA LEU A 748 15.26 7.62 -44.39
C LEU A 748 15.13 6.72 -45.64
N PHE A 749 14.69 5.47 -45.43
CA PHE A 749 14.45 4.53 -46.53
C PHE A 749 13.00 4.65 -47.01
N MET A 750 12.79 5.30 -48.16
CA MET A 750 11.44 5.48 -48.74
C MET A 750 10.79 4.16 -49.21
N GLU A 751 11.55 3.08 -49.38
CA GLU A 751 11.03 1.74 -49.74
C GLU A 751 10.42 0.97 -48.56
N LYS A 752 10.64 1.41 -47.30
CA LYS A 752 10.17 0.68 -46.10
C LYS A 752 8.68 0.85 -45.78
N ASP A 753 7.93 1.66 -46.54
CA ASP A 753 6.45 1.72 -46.46
C ASP A 753 5.78 0.43 -47.03
N LEU A 754 6.57 -0.60 -47.35
CA LEU A 754 6.16 -1.96 -47.78
C LEU A 754 6.67 -3.03 -46.78
N LEU A 755 5.95 -3.28 -45.69
CA LEU A 755 6.15 -4.50 -44.90
C LEU A 755 4.80 -5.17 -44.59
N LEU A 756 4.68 -6.43 -45.05
CA LEU A 756 3.61 -7.35 -44.70
C LEU A 756 3.58 -7.61 -43.18
N TYR A 757 2.43 -7.40 -42.53
CA TYR A 757 2.18 -7.98 -41.21
C TYR A 757 0.72 -8.47 -41.06
N ARG A 758 0.57 -9.56 -40.29
CA ARG A 758 -0.68 -10.24 -39.95
C ARG A 758 -1.58 -9.32 -39.13
N SER A 759 -2.81 -9.07 -39.60
CA SER A 759 -3.80 -8.36 -38.78
C SER A 759 -4.29 -9.26 -37.63
N PHE A 760 -4.02 -8.88 -36.39
CA PHE A 760 -4.98 -9.11 -35.31
C PHE A 760 -5.93 -7.91 -35.30
N LYS A 761 -7.21 -8.10 -35.64
CA LYS A 761 -8.23 -7.09 -35.33
C LYS A 761 -8.34 -6.99 -33.81
N HIS A 762 -8.01 -5.81 -33.28
CA HIS A 762 -8.21 -5.34 -31.91
C HIS A 762 -8.03 -6.39 -30.80
N VAL A 763 -6.78 -6.60 -30.39
CA VAL A 763 -6.51 -6.98 -29.00
C VAL A 763 -6.68 -5.69 -28.17
N PRO A 764 -7.54 -5.66 -27.14
CA PRO A 764 -7.55 -4.55 -26.19
C PRO A 764 -6.14 -4.43 -25.59
N ILE A 765 -5.60 -3.22 -25.49
CA ILE A 765 -4.29 -2.97 -24.87
C ILE A 765 -4.29 -3.61 -23.48
N CYS A 766 -3.68 -4.78 -23.43
CA CYS A 766 -3.29 -5.46 -22.24
C CYS A 766 -1.99 -4.78 -21.80
N ILE A 767 -2.00 -4.30 -20.56
CA ILE A 767 -0.84 -3.71 -19.91
C ILE A 767 0.22 -4.82 -19.76
N THR A 768 1.19 -4.90 -20.67
CA THR A 768 2.42 -5.69 -20.44
C THR A 768 3.52 -4.79 -19.93
N THR A 769 3.72 -4.88 -18.62
CA THR A 769 4.97 -4.50 -17.94
C THR A 769 6.15 -5.30 -18.49
N GLY A 770 7.25 -4.60 -18.78
CA GLY A 770 8.63 -5.06 -19.03
C GLY A 770 8.91 -6.56 -19.16
N ARG A 771 9.33 -6.96 -20.37
CA ARG A 771 10.33 -8.03 -20.56
C ARG A 771 11.59 -7.41 -21.17
N ILE A 772 12.67 -7.50 -20.42
CA ILE A 772 14.02 -7.52 -20.97
C ILE A 772 14.10 -8.80 -21.80
N ALA A 773 14.29 -8.68 -23.11
CA ALA A 773 14.70 -9.80 -23.95
C ALA A 773 16.24 -9.81 -23.97
N ARG A 774 16.82 -10.78 -23.27
CA ARG A 774 18.03 -11.45 -23.75
C ARG A 774 17.58 -12.47 -24.79
N ASP A 775 18.34 -12.55 -25.88
CA ASP A 775 18.70 -13.72 -26.71
C ASP A 775 19.43 -13.09 -27.92
N GLY A 776 20.63 -13.40 -28.36
CA GLY A 776 21.60 -14.44 -28.06
C GLY A 776 22.49 -14.58 -29.32
N VAL A 777 23.63 -13.86 -29.34
CA VAL A 777 24.95 -14.27 -29.85
C VAL A 777 25.96 -13.56 -28.96
#